data_AF-A0A8T5SUI9-F1
#
_entry.id   AF-A0A8T5SUI9-F1
#
_cell.length_a   1.000
_cell.length_b   1.000
_cell.length_c   1.000
_cell.angle_alpha   90.00
_cell.angle_beta   90.00
_cell.angle_gamma   90.00
#
_symmetry.space_group_name_H-M   'P 1'
#
loop_
_entity.id
_entity.type
_entity.pdbx_description
1 polymer ?
#
loop_
_entity_poly.entity_id
_entity_poly.type
_entity_poly.pdbx_seq_one_letter_code
_entity_poly.pdbx_strand_id
1 'polypeptide(L)'
;DYGTDTWTGVQNDTDVSVNVDWTDGYWSVVEDITPGVYLMDLDTSIVDSGTWLLNTTFSKQNHESKTILLTLIISPTASSLTIIESISARVDLDESYSINMTYRDSNGDPLSGADVVVDSVSPAAGLAYNPVSEIGGEPGNYTTSVTPQAAGVFTIRFVANITNAENATAVFVLVVNDVETVLDIPGTGSEEIGLTDFFNTTFRFEMVNGTGVDNADIRIIYSGGTSGALSWGLAEIGLGDYSVEFSSTTSGTYLVTIAASKPYHQSDSDAFFLVVREISTNITCLNGTADLVSFGNNYRFFVGYTNGTGHGLVGANVSIENVVSDSLLTWGTTVFESPGLYSILVTPQAADTFTILVQAELDNHQTQFVLFTLTSTSIATTLTGLNASTTISLDQTFTVYLLYQDEDSAAIESATLIEQNPPAGVDFSVVEDLGGGYYRVTIMPEEVGTFDIIFKASKDGYQNGYASFTLGAIRIPTSLRTGSGLSSDSMTYSQEYELVVLYERIDTGVNVSAATIDVQSVPGTGYSWSFEETGSGYVVTIIPEREGYWPFTITAQLEGHASSSIEFILTALPIQIQAEMLSSLTVVEGTDFDITIKLTAQGTDDPVTGAMVKFRLTPAGTDGAGEFTDMVETTTPGVYSAPYRIPLYLDTTQYNLEIKIDKDNYELTGELFLQSLAKFNDDILRLTPIITGAGASAFGLIALVAVLRVRSVRRKAQIESDVVNKRRFDDADNIIGVIVMHKNSGIPVYSRIVKGGFEEGIVAAFISAVTHFRQEFKMFDDEAMKVIPISDIIRAVQTRNLICAFITVRSASIEHNRKMESYGEQVATYLDDFYTESRPESAIDSRIAEILDYVYDETMDGNLIKFYKVAPEQQFSRRYRLLEQLFEEIESRHCSRPVRLAQGVATFGVSEARGCTLVLEAIEKRLIMQCDEHEPKIEDMEFAEFFAERNGNSEKTSS
;
A
#
# COMPACT_ATOMS: atom_id res chain seq x y z
N ASP A 1 15.78 -123.15 -37.62
CA ASP A 1 16.36 -124.48 -37.80
C ASP A 1 15.88 -125.48 -36.76
N TYR A 2 14.68 -126.02 -37.01
CA TYR A 2 14.35 -127.40 -36.69
C TYR A 2 14.32 -128.17 -38.03
N GLY A 3 14.59 -129.48 -38.00
CA GLY A 3 14.96 -130.25 -39.20
C GLY A 3 13.88 -130.36 -40.27
N THR A 4 14.30 -130.63 -41.51
CA THR A 4 13.44 -130.91 -42.68
C THR A 4 12.85 -132.32 -42.63
N ASP A 5 12.24 -132.70 -41.51
CA ASP A 5 11.52 -133.97 -41.39
C ASP A 5 10.13 -133.80 -41.99
N THR A 6 9.85 -134.57 -43.03
CA THR A 6 8.48 -134.75 -43.52
C THR A 6 7.74 -135.60 -42.49
N TRP A 7 6.87 -134.98 -41.69
CA TRP A 7 6.02 -135.66 -40.72
C TRP A 7 4.96 -136.52 -41.45
N THR A 8 5.40 -137.65 -41.97
CA THR A 8 4.51 -138.73 -42.41
C THR A 8 3.75 -139.28 -41.20
N GLY A 9 2.47 -139.64 -41.40
CA GLY A 9 1.57 -140.07 -40.33
C GLY A 9 2.17 -141.17 -39.45
N VAL A 10 1.93 -141.06 -38.15
CA VAL A 10 2.60 -141.88 -37.12
C VAL A 10 2.50 -143.38 -37.38
N GLN A 11 3.67 -144.03 -37.38
CA GLN A 11 3.84 -145.46 -37.11
C GLN A 11 4.54 -145.62 -35.75
N ASN A 12 3.80 -145.57 -34.65
CA ASN A 12 4.28 -145.95 -33.31
C ASN A 12 3.28 -146.89 -32.65
N ASP A 13 3.56 -148.20 -32.74
CA ASP A 13 3.01 -149.35 -31.98
C ASP A 13 1.49 -149.51 -31.78
N THR A 14 0.68 -148.58 -32.27
CA THR A 14 -0.76 -148.71 -32.41
C THR A 14 -1.12 -148.93 -33.88
N ASP A 15 -2.14 -149.74 -34.11
CA ASP A 15 -2.57 -150.24 -35.41
C ASP A 15 -3.51 -149.27 -36.16
N VAL A 16 -3.54 -147.99 -35.75
CA VAL A 16 -4.37 -146.91 -36.29
C VAL A 16 -3.50 -145.91 -37.08
N SER A 17 -3.90 -145.60 -38.31
CA SER A 17 -3.34 -144.51 -39.11
C SER A 17 -4.36 -143.37 -39.26
N VAL A 18 -3.89 -142.13 -39.17
CA VAL A 18 -4.73 -140.92 -39.26
C VAL A 18 -4.30 -140.10 -40.48
N ASN A 19 -5.26 -139.65 -41.28
CA ASN A 19 -5.03 -138.76 -42.42
C ASN A 19 -5.94 -137.53 -42.34
N VAL A 20 -5.38 -136.34 -42.57
CA VAL A 20 -6.09 -135.06 -42.66
C VAL A 20 -5.93 -134.51 -44.08
N ASP A 21 -6.96 -133.87 -44.62
CA ASP A 21 -6.94 -133.16 -45.91
C ASP A 21 -6.41 -131.71 -45.79
N TRP A 22 -5.39 -131.51 -44.96
CA TRP A 22 -4.67 -130.23 -44.87
C TRP A 22 -3.58 -130.19 -45.96
N THR A 23 -3.88 -129.50 -47.06
CA THR A 23 -3.02 -129.43 -48.25
C THR A 23 -1.97 -128.32 -48.21
N ASP A 24 -2.28 -127.22 -47.52
CA ASP A 24 -1.58 -125.94 -47.66
C ASP A 24 -0.85 -125.54 -46.36
N GLY A 25 -0.23 -126.53 -45.70
CA GLY A 25 0.58 -126.31 -44.50
C GLY A 25 1.15 -127.62 -43.96
N TYR A 26 2.11 -127.51 -43.04
CA TYR A 26 2.60 -128.69 -42.32
C TYR A 26 1.55 -129.16 -41.31
N TRP A 27 1.39 -130.47 -41.18
CA TRP A 27 0.57 -131.05 -40.12
C TRP A 27 1.19 -132.34 -39.60
N SER A 28 0.87 -132.68 -38.35
CA SER A 28 1.21 -133.96 -37.74
C SER A 28 0.06 -134.46 -36.89
N VAL A 29 -0.02 -135.78 -36.70
CA VAL A 29 -0.92 -136.40 -35.73
C VAL A 29 -0.14 -137.43 -34.94
N VAL A 30 -0.18 -137.33 -33.61
CA VAL A 30 0.46 -138.26 -32.67
C VAL A 30 -0.60 -138.85 -31.74
N GLU A 31 -0.49 -140.14 -31.41
CA GLU A 31 -1.31 -140.71 -30.32
C GLU A 31 -0.75 -140.22 -28.98
N ASP A 32 -1.63 -139.68 -28.14
CA ASP A 32 -1.30 -139.21 -26.80
C ASP A 32 -1.03 -140.39 -25.86
N ILE A 33 -0.47 -140.13 -24.67
CA ILE A 33 -0.17 -141.15 -23.65
C ILE A 33 -1.39 -141.93 -23.16
N THR A 34 -2.61 -141.50 -23.52
CA THR A 34 -3.87 -142.21 -23.27
C THR A 34 -4.33 -142.92 -24.55
N PRO A 35 -4.29 -144.26 -24.62
CA PRO A 35 -4.61 -144.99 -25.85
C PRO A 35 -5.99 -144.65 -26.42
N GLY A 36 -6.04 -144.38 -27.73
CA GLY A 36 -7.22 -143.95 -28.47
C GLY A 36 -7.47 -142.42 -28.51
N VAL A 37 -6.58 -141.60 -27.94
CA VAL A 37 -6.61 -140.13 -28.05
C VAL A 37 -5.50 -139.66 -28.98
N TYR A 38 -5.83 -138.80 -29.95
CA TYR A 38 -4.87 -138.29 -30.93
C TYR A 38 -4.77 -136.76 -30.85
N LEU A 39 -3.54 -136.25 -30.72
CA LEU A 39 -3.22 -134.83 -30.83
C LEU A 39 -2.87 -134.51 -32.29
N MET A 40 -3.37 -133.38 -32.79
CA MET A 40 -3.14 -132.91 -34.16
C MET A 40 -2.57 -131.50 -34.11
N ASP A 41 -1.38 -131.32 -34.68
CA ASP A 41 -0.76 -130.01 -34.86
C ASP A 41 -0.93 -129.58 -36.33
N LEU A 42 -1.34 -128.33 -36.54
CA LEU A 42 -1.58 -127.73 -37.86
C LEU A 42 -0.86 -126.39 -37.95
N ASP A 43 0.02 -126.25 -38.94
CA ASP A 43 0.60 -124.95 -39.30
C ASP A 43 -0.41 -124.15 -40.13
N THR A 44 -0.83 -123.00 -39.60
CA THR A 44 -1.79 -122.08 -40.19
C THR A 44 -1.16 -120.80 -40.74
N SER A 45 0.17 -120.67 -40.67
CA SER A 45 0.89 -119.40 -40.95
C SER A 45 0.86 -118.94 -42.41
N ILE A 46 0.57 -119.86 -43.34
CA ILE A 46 0.52 -119.61 -44.80
C ILE A 46 -0.89 -119.74 -45.39
N VAL A 47 -1.92 -119.85 -44.54
CA VAL A 47 -3.31 -120.10 -44.93
C VAL A 47 -4.18 -118.89 -44.62
N ASP A 48 -5.08 -118.53 -45.54
CA ASP A 48 -5.97 -117.39 -45.35
C ASP A 48 -6.89 -117.54 -44.13
N SER A 49 -7.10 -116.42 -43.44
CA SER A 49 -8.06 -116.30 -42.34
C SER A 49 -9.48 -116.66 -42.82
N GLY A 50 -10.16 -117.51 -42.06
CA GLY A 50 -11.41 -118.12 -42.49
C GLY A 50 -11.83 -119.33 -41.66
N THR A 51 -12.95 -119.94 -42.05
CA THR A 51 -13.44 -121.19 -41.45
C THR A 51 -13.17 -122.35 -42.40
N TRP A 52 -12.29 -123.25 -41.98
CA TRP A 52 -11.84 -124.42 -42.72
C TRP A 52 -12.50 -125.69 -42.16
N LEU A 53 -12.87 -126.62 -43.04
CA LEU A 53 -13.50 -127.88 -42.67
C LEU A 53 -12.54 -129.02 -43.01
N LEU A 54 -12.01 -129.69 -41.99
CA LEU A 54 -10.99 -130.73 -42.11
C LEU A 54 -11.63 -132.11 -41.99
N ASN A 55 -11.34 -132.99 -42.94
CA ASN A 55 -11.87 -134.33 -43.06
C ASN A 55 -10.87 -135.36 -42.55
N THR A 56 -10.82 -135.55 -41.23
CA THR A 56 -9.87 -136.44 -40.57
C THR A 56 -10.35 -137.88 -40.61
N THR A 57 -9.63 -138.76 -41.30
CA THR A 57 -9.94 -140.20 -41.38
C THR A 57 -8.96 -141.03 -40.55
N PHE A 58 -9.52 -141.79 -39.60
CA PHE A 58 -8.84 -142.78 -38.78
C PHE A 58 -9.10 -144.17 -39.38
N SER A 59 -8.06 -144.95 -39.64
CA SER A 59 -8.18 -146.29 -40.22
C SER A 59 -7.25 -147.29 -39.54
N LYS A 60 -7.79 -148.45 -39.17
CA LYS A 60 -7.09 -149.50 -38.42
C LYS A 60 -7.25 -150.85 -39.09
N GLN A 61 -6.18 -151.65 -39.13
CA GLN A 61 -6.22 -152.91 -39.87
C GLN A 61 -7.32 -153.85 -39.33
N ASN A 62 -8.09 -154.46 -40.24
CA ASN A 62 -9.26 -155.30 -39.94
C ASN A 62 -10.44 -154.59 -39.24
N HIS A 63 -10.43 -153.26 -39.17
CA HIS A 63 -11.54 -152.45 -38.64
C HIS A 63 -12.09 -151.53 -39.74
N GLU A 64 -13.32 -151.05 -39.59
CA GLU A 64 -13.85 -150.01 -40.47
C GLU A 64 -13.17 -148.66 -40.18
N SER A 65 -12.78 -147.94 -41.23
CA SER A 65 -12.30 -146.56 -41.08
C SER A 65 -13.44 -145.65 -40.60
N LYS A 66 -13.12 -144.70 -39.72
CA LYS A 66 -14.04 -143.65 -39.30
C LYS A 66 -13.48 -142.30 -39.69
N THR A 67 -14.37 -141.46 -40.21
CA THR A 67 -14.02 -140.09 -40.62
C THR A 67 -14.82 -139.11 -39.77
N ILE A 68 -14.13 -138.10 -39.27
CA ILE A 68 -14.73 -136.97 -38.54
C ILE A 68 -14.47 -135.68 -39.30
N LEU A 69 -15.39 -134.74 -39.19
CA LEU A 69 -15.23 -133.39 -39.71
C LEU A 69 -14.89 -132.46 -38.55
N LEU A 70 -13.72 -131.83 -38.60
CA LEU A 70 -13.28 -130.81 -37.66
C LEU A 70 -13.46 -129.43 -38.30
N THR A 71 -13.94 -128.45 -37.53
CA THR A 71 -14.02 -127.05 -37.99
C THR A 71 -12.88 -126.27 -37.35
N LEU A 72 -11.95 -125.79 -38.17
CA LEU A 72 -10.87 -124.90 -37.77
C LEU A 72 -11.25 -123.46 -38.14
N ILE A 73 -11.11 -122.53 -37.21
CA ILE A 73 -11.34 -121.10 -37.46
C ILE A 73 -10.00 -120.38 -37.29
N ILE A 74 -9.49 -119.81 -38.36
CA ILE A 74 -8.28 -118.97 -38.38
C ILE A 74 -8.76 -117.52 -38.38
N SER A 75 -8.52 -116.79 -37.30
CA SER A 75 -8.78 -115.35 -37.24
C SER A 75 -7.69 -114.56 -37.99
N PRO A 76 -8.01 -113.41 -38.61
CA PRO A 76 -6.98 -112.50 -39.11
C PRO A 76 -6.13 -111.96 -37.97
N THR A 77 -4.89 -111.60 -38.26
CA THR A 77 -3.97 -111.01 -37.28
C THR A 77 -4.46 -109.61 -36.89
N ALA A 78 -4.66 -109.38 -35.60
CA ALA A 78 -5.00 -108.05 -35.11
C ALA A 78 -3.89 -107.05 -35.47
N SER A 79 -4.26 -105.85 -35.92
CA SER A 79 -3.33 -104.86 -36.45
C SER A 79 -3.58 -103.47 -35.85
N SER A 80 -2.61 -102.57 -35.99
CA SER A 80 -2.71 -101.18 -35.54
C SER A 80 -2.01 -100.23 -36.50
N LEU A 81 -2.70 -99.14 -36.84
CA LEU A 81 -2.17 -98.02 -37.60
C LEU A 81 -2.04 -96.85 -36.61
N THR A 82 -0.82 -96.35 -36.41
CA THR A 82 -0.55 -95.22 -35.52
C THR A 82 0.19 -94.11 -36.25
N ILE A 83 -0.07 -92.86 -35.87
CA ILE A 83 0.64 -91.70 -36.41
C ILE A 83 1.99 -91.62 -35.71
N ILE A 84 3.05 -91.50 -36.50
CA ILE A 84 4.40 -91.28 -36.01
C ILE A 84 4.47 -89.80 -35.59
N GLU A 85 4.87 -89.53 -34.36
CA GLU A 85 4.84 -88.21 -33.68
C GLU A 85 3.45 -87.76 -33.18
N SER A 86 3.02 -86.54 -33.53
CA SER A 86 1.85 -85.89 -32.95
C SER A 86 0.59 -86.17 -33.76
N ILE A 87 -0.52 -86.47 -33.09
CA ILE A 87 -1.84 -86.66 -33.72
C ILE A 87 -2.49 -85.34 -34.20
N SER A 88 -1.78 -84.22 -34.11
CA SER A 88 -2.23 -82.91 -34.56
C SER A 88 -1.08 -81.96 -34.85
N ALA A 89 -1.26 -81.04 -35.79
CA ALA A 89 -0.32 -79.94 -36.08
C ALA A 89 -1.03 -78.62 -36.32
N ARG A 90 -0.25 -77.52 -36.29
CA ARG A 90 -0.65 -76.22 -36.80
C ARG A 90 0.18 -75.88 -38.04
N VAL A 91 -0.43 -75.22 -39.00
CA VAL A 91 0.19 -74.81 -40.27
C VAL A 91 -0.50 -73.54 -40.75
N ASP A 92 0.16 -72.74 -41.58
CA ASP A 92 -0.47 -71.58 -42.20
C ASP A 92 -1.09 -71.95 -43.56
N LEU A 93 -1.86 -71.04 -44.15
CA LEU A 93 -2.53 -71.25 -45.42
C LEU A 93 -1.49 -71.53 -46.54
N ASP A 94 -1.80 -72.48 -47.43
CA ASP A 94 -0.96 -72.95 -48.54
C ASP A 94 0.41 -73.58 -48.16
N GLU A 95 0.74 -73.72 -46.88
CA GLU A 95 1.93 -74.47 -46.43
C GLU A 95 1.66 -75.99 -46.34
N SER A 96 2.59 -76.81 -46.83
CA SER A 96 2.42 -78.27 -46.90
C SER A 96 2.98 -78.98 -45.66
N TYR A 97 2.14 -79.74 -44.96
CA TYR A 97 2.52 -80.54 -43.78
C TYR A 97 2.62 -82.03 -44.11
N SER A 98 3.65 -82.72 -43.60
CA SER A 98 3.87 -84.16 -43.84
C SER A 98 3.37 -85.00 -42.66
N ILE A 99 2.55 -86.01 -42.92
CA ILE A 99 1.98 -86.93 -41.93
C ILE A 99 2.61 -88.31 -42.14
N ASN A 100 3.28 -88.81 -41.11
CA ASN A 100 3.93 -90.13 -41.11
C ASN A 100 3.13 -91.12 -40.25
N MET A 101 3.07 -92.38 -40.64
CA MET A 101 2.27 -93.44 -40.02
C MET A 101 3.04 -94.75 -39.96
N THR A 102 2.79 -95.60 -38.96
CA THR A 102 3.33 -96.97 -38.88
C THR A 102 2.19 -97.97 -38.73
N TYR A 103 2.23 -99.05 -39.51
CA TYR A 103 1.24 -100.11 -39.54
C TYR A 103 1.87 -101.43 -39.11
N ARG A 104 1.35 -102.02 -38.03
CA ARG A 104 1.97 -103.15 -37.32
C ARG A 104 0.95 -104.19 -36.89
N ASP A 105 1.40 -105.43 -36.76
CA ASP A 105 0.61 -106.52 -36.20
C ASP A 105 0.55 -106.44 -34.66
N SER A 106 -0.13 -107.40 -34.03
CA SER A 106 -0.25 -107.50 -32.56
C SER A 106 1.06 -107.81 -31.82
N ASN A 107 2.09 -108.28 -32.53
CA ASN A 107 3.42 -108.54 -31.98
C ASN A 107 4.34 -107.31 -32.10
N GLY A 108 3.93 -106.30 -32.89
CA GLY A 108 4.68 -105.09 -33.20
C GLY A 108 5.50 -105.19 -34.49
N ASP A 109 5.37 -106.29 -35.23
CA ASP A 109 6.07 -106.50 -36.49
C ASP A 109 5.43 -105.65 -37.62
N PRO A 110 6.24 -105.06 -38.52
CA PRO A 110 5.74 -104.15 -39.54
C PRO A 110 4.96 -104.87 -40.66
N LEU A 111 3.77 -104.35 -40.97
CA LEU A 111 2.92 -104.84 -42.05
C LEU A 111 3.20 -104.04 -43.34
N SER A 112 4.19 -104.51 -44.09
CA SER A 112 4.63 -103.91 -45.37
C SER A 112 3.73 -104.30 -46.54
N GLY A 113 3.60 -103.43 -47.55
CA GLY A 113 2.76 -103.68 -48.73
C GLY A 113 1.25 -103.54 -48.49
N ALA A 114 0.83 -102.96 -47.37
CA ALA A 114 -0.57 -102.63 -47.10
C ALA A 114 -1.09 -101.47 -47.96
N ASP A 115 -2.39 -101.51 -48.27
CA ASP A 115 -3.13 -100.40 -48.88
C ASP A 115 -3.55 -99.44 -47.77
N VAL A 116 -2.85 -98.32 -47.65
CA VAL A 116 -3.14 -97.24 -46.69
C VAL A 116 -3.71 -96.06 -47.46
N VAL A 117 -4.88 -95.58 -47.06
CA VAL A 117 -5.59 -94.50 -47.77
C VAL A 117 -6.15 -93.45 -46.81
N VAL A 118 -6.33 -92.23 -47.30
CA VAL A 118 -7.19 -91.22 -46.67
C VAL A 118 -8.65 -91.63 -46.92
N ASP A 119 -9.34 -92.00 -45.85
CA ASP A 119 -10.73 -92.46 -45.87
C ASP A 119 -11.72 -91.29 -45.84
N SER A 120 -11.43 -90.25 -45.06
CA SER A 120 -12.27 -89.06 -44.97
C SER A 120 -11.54 -87.82 -44.46
N VAL A 121 -11.97 -86.64 -44.92
CA VAL A 121 -11.53 -85.32 -44.46
C VAL A 121 -12.76 -84.50 -44.10
N SER A 122 -12.75 -83.85 -42.93
CA SER A 122 -13.81 -82.96 -42.46
C SER A 122 -13.24 -81.63 -41.97
N PRO A 123 -13.59 -80.47 -42.59
CA PRO A 123 -14.43 -80.33 -43.78
C PRO A 123 -13.75 -80.83 -45.05
N ALA A 124 -14.54 -81.32 -46.01
CA ALA A 124 -14.02 -81.93 -47.25
C ALA A 124 -13.52 -80.92 -48.31
N ALA A 125 -13.82 -79.63 -48.14
CA ALA A 125 -13.35 -78.56 -49.02
C ALA A 125 -12.27 -77.74 -48.30
N GLY A 126 -11.24 -77.32 -49.03
CA GLY A 126 -10.15 -76.51 -48.49
C GLY A 126 -8.92 -77.28 -47.99
N LEU A 127 -8.79 -78.58 -48.29
CA LEU A 127 -7.57 -79.35 -48.03
C LEU A 127 -7.20 -80.20 -49.25
N ALA A 128 -6.03 -79.94 -49.84
CA ALA A 128 -5.41 -80.82 -50.82
C ALA A 128 -4.54 -81.86 -50.08
N TYR A 129 -4.45 -83.08 -50.60
CA TYR A 129 -3.57 -84.11 -50.06
C TYR A 129 -3.04 -85.04 -51.16
N ASN A 130 -1.83 -85.53 -50.97
CA ASN A 130 -1.21 -86.50 -51.88
C ASN A 130 -1.63 -87.95 -51.52
N PRO A 131 -1.56 -88.90 -52.47
CA PRO A 131 -1.71 -90.32 -52.16
C PRO A 131 -0.73 -90.74 -51.07
N VAL A 132 -1.17 -91.64 -50.17
CA VAL A 132 -0.29 -92.23 -49.15
C VAL A 132 0.64 -93.24 -49.83
N SER A 133 1.91 -93.27 -49.44
CA SER A 133 2.90 -94.23 -49.95
C SER A 133 3.77 -94.81 -48.85
N GLU A 134 4.15 -96.08 -48.97
CA GLU A 134 5.12 -96.72 -48.06
C GLU A 134 6.51 -96.07 -48.22
N ILE A 135 7.20 -95.85 -47.11
CA ILE A 135 8.51 -95.20 -47.06
C ILE A 135 9.58 -96.19 -47.50
N GLY A 136 10.23 -95.92 -48.63
CA GLY A 136 11.22 -96.83 -49.22
C GLY A 136 12.39 -97.14 -48.29
N GLY A 137 12.47 -98.41 -47.84
CA GLY A 137 13.50 -98.87 -46.90
C GLY A 137 13.03 -99.02 -45.45
N GLU A 138 11.81 -98.58 -45.13
CA GLU A 138 11.19 -98.72 -43.81
C GLU A 138 9.88 -99.53 -43.93
N PRO A 139 9.95 -100.87 -43.91
CA PRO A 139 8.77 -101.73 -44.00
C PRO A 139 7.69 -101.33 -42.99
N GLY A 140 6.45 -101.20 -43.44
CA GLY A 140 5.30 -100.85 -42.61
C GLY A 140 5.20 -99.38 -42.17
N ASN A 141 6.10 -98.49 -42.63
CA ASN A 141 5.97 -97.04 -42.42
C ASN A 141 5.42 -96.36 -43.69
N TYR A 142 4.50 -95.41 -43.53
CA TYR A 142 3.77 -94.74 -44.60
C TYR A 142 3.80 -93.23 -44.43
N THR A 143 3.72 -92.48 -45.53
CA THR A 143 3.70 -91.00 -45.50
C THR A 143 2.72 -90.42 -46.51
N THR A 144 2.20 -89.23 -46.21
CA THR A 144 1.47 -88.34 -47.14
C THR A 144 1.74 -86.88 -46.76
N SER A 145 1.50 -85.96 -47.69
CA SER A 145 1.53 -84.51 -47.43
C SER A 145 0.16 -83.89 -47.68
N VAL A 146 -0.20 -82.92 -46.83
CA VAL A 146 -1.47 -82.19 -46.86
C VAL A 146 -1.20 -80.68 -46.97
N THR A 147 -1.99 -79.97 -47.76
CA THR A 147 -1.83 -78.52 -48.00
C THR A 147 -3.19 -77.84 -47.89
N PRO A 148 -3.42 -76.97 -46.89
CA PRO A 148 -4.71 -76.35 -46.68
C PRO A 148 -4.88 -75.10 -47.55
N GLN A 149 -6.05 -75.00 -48.17
CA GLN A 149 -6.51 -73.91 -49.02
C GLN A 149 -7.66 -73.13 -48.37
N ALA A 150 -8.00 -73.44 -47.11
CA ALA A 150 -8.89 -72.65 -46.27
C ALA A 150 -8.42 -72.70 -44.81
N ALA A 151 -8.57 -71.60 -44.08
CA ALA A 151 -8.35 -71.56 -42.63
C ALA A 151 -9.44 -72.35 -41.88
N GLY A 152 -9.10 -72.92 -40.71
CA GLY A 152 -10.01 -73.75 -39.93
C GLY A 152 -9.38 -75.01 -39.35
N VAL A 153 -10.20 -75.98 -38.93
CA VAL A 153 -9.73 -77.25 -38.34
C VAL A 153 -10.17 -78.42 -39.20
N PHE A 154 -9.20 -79.15 -39.76
CA PHE A 154 -9.42 -80.34 -40.56
C PHE A 154 -9.16 -81.60 -39.72
N THR A 155 -10.12 -82.52 -39.72
CA THR A 155 -9.94 -83.88 -39.18
C THR A 155 -9.79 -84.84 -40.34
N ILE A 156 -8.69 -85.61 -40.35
CA ILE A 156 -8.30 -86.53 -41.42
C ILE A 156 -8.29 -87.95 -40.85
N ARG A 157 -9.03 -88.87 -41.46
CA ARG A 157 -9.08 -90.29 -41.09
C ARG A 157 -8.34 -91.12 -42.12
N PHE A 158 -7.48 -92.01 -41.63
CA PHE A 158 -6.72 -92.98 -42.42
C PHE A 158 -7.24 -94.39 -42.14
N VAL A 159 -7.23 -95.24 -43.17
CA VAL A 159 -7.54 -96.68 -43.09
C VAL A 159 -6.38 -97.44 -43.73
N ALA A 160 -5.91 -98.50 -43.07
CA ALA A 160 -4.94 -99.46 -43.58
C ALA A 160 -5.59 -100.83 -43.72
N ASN A 161 -5.31 -101.51 -44.84
CA ASN A 161 -5.82 -102.85 -45.15
C ASN A 161 -4.70 -103.71 -45.77
N ILE A 162 -4.55 -104.95 -45.29
CA ILE A 162 -3.68 -105.97 -45.90
C ILE A 162 -4.31 -107.35 -45.68
N THR A 163 -4.14 -108.25 -46.65
CA THR A 163 -4.67 -109.62 -46.57
C THR A 163 -4.20 -110.32 -45.29
N ASN A 164 -5.13 -111.00 -44.61
CA ASN A 164 -4.93 -111.72 -43.34
C ASN A 164 -4.57 -110.87 -42.11
N ALA A 165 -4.74 -109.55 -42.17
CA ALA A 165 -4.81 -108.69 -41.00
C ALA A 165 -6.17 -107.99 -40.87
N GLU A 166 -6.51 -107.54 -39.66
CA GLU A 166 -7.67 -106.66 -39.47
C GLU A 166 -7.43 -105.28 -40.09
N ASN A 167 -8.48 -104.55 -40.46
CA ASN A 167 -8.35 -103.15 -40.91
C ASN A 167 -8.07 -102.25 -39.70
N ALA A 168 -7.00 -101.45 -39.75
CA ALA A 168 -6.71 -100.45 -38.71
C ALA A 168 -6.95 -99.02 -39.19
N THR A 169 -7.21 -98.10 -38.25
CA THR A 169 -7.50 -96.71 -38.57
C THR A 169 -6.79 -95.73 -37.63
N ALA A 170 -6.33 -94.61 -38.19
CA ALA A 170 -5.73 -93.50 -37.46
C ALA A 170 -6.49 -92.19 -37.77
N VAL A 171 -6.39 -91.19 -36.89
CA VAL A 171 -7.00 -89.87 -37.08
C VAL A 171 -5.98 -88.78 -36.75
N PHE A 172 -5.89 -87.78 -37.63
CA PHE A 172 -5.04 -86.59 -37.49
C PHE A 172 -5.89 -85.32 -37.47
N VAL A 173 -5.45 -84.29 -36.73
CA VAL A 173 -6.13 -82.98 -36.67
C VAL A 173 -5.17 -81.85 -37.09
N LEU A 174 -5.46 -81.22 -38.22
CA LEU A 174 -4.71 -80.06 -38.72
C LEU A 174 -5.47 -78.77 -38.38
N VAL A 175 -4.81 -77.82 -37.71
CA VAL A 175 -5.35 -76.48 -37.44
C VAL A 175 -4.64 -75.47 -38.34
N VAL A 176 -5.41 -74.67 -39.06
CA VAL A 176 -4.93 -73.72 -40.08
C VAL A 176 -5.28 -72.31 -39.65
N ASN A 177 -4.26 -71.45 -39.52
CA ASN A 177 -4.42 -70.08 -39.06
C ASN A 177 -4.84 -69.13 -40.21
N ASP A 178 -5.42 -67.97 -39.87
CA ASP A 178 -5.61 -66.86 -40.82
C ASP A 178 -4.28 -66.14 -41.10
N VAL A 179 -4.13 -65.59 -42.31
CA VAL A 179 -2.89 -64.88 -42.71
C VAL A 179 -2.73 -63.60 -41.88
N GLU A 180 -1.58 -63.47 -41.20
CA GLU A 180 -1.22 -62.29 -40.42
C GLU A 180 -0.96 -61.08 -41.35
N THR A 181 -1.57 -59.95 -41.00
CA THR A 181 -1.55 -58.70 -41.78
C THR A 181 -1.35 -57.50 -40.89
N VAL A 182 -0.78 -56.44 -41.46
CA VAL A 182 -0.54 -55.14 -40.82
C VAL A 182 -1.18 -54.04 -41.67
N LEU A 183 -1.78 -53.04 -41.01
CA LEU A 183 -2.17 -51.77 -41.61
C LEU A 183 -1.23 -50.65 -41.13
N ASP A 184 -0.62 -49.93 -42.08
CA ASP A 184 0.30 -48.81 -41.82
C ASP A 184 -0.24 -47.52 -42.47
N ILE A 185 -0.36 -46.45 -41.69
CA ILE A 185 -0.65 -45.10 -42.19
C ILE A 185 0.67 -44.29 -42.17
N PRO A 186 1.44 -44.23 -43.28
CA PRO A 186 2.69 -43.49 -43.35
C PRO A 186 2.48 -41.98 -43.15
N GLY A 187 2.75 -41.50 -41.94
CA GLY A 187 2.63 -40.09 -41.57
C GLY A 187 3.06 -39.79 -40.15
N THR A 188 3.06 -38.50 -39.79
CA THR A 188 3.11 -38.10 -38.40
C THR A 188 1.72 -38.24 -37.79
N GLY A 189 1.60 -38.73 -36.54
CA GLY A 189 0.30 -39.04 -35.90
C GLY A 189 -0.65 -37.85 -35.69
N SER A 190 -0.31 -36.65 -36.17
CA SER A 190 -1.21 -35.50 -36.30
C SER A 190 -0.87 -34.70 -37.54
N GLU A 191 -1.88 -34.33 -38.31
CA GLU A 191 -1.79 -33.52 -39.54
C GLU A 191 -2.76 -32.33 -39.45
N GLU A 192 -2.45 -31.23 -40.15
CA GLU A 192 -3.25 -29.98 -40.08
C GLU A 192 -3.71 -29.50 -41.46
N ILE A 193 -4.96 -29.03 -41.56
CA ILE A 193 -5.53 -28.39 -42.76
C ILE A 193 -6.36 -27.14 -42.41
N GLY A 194 -6.53 -26.22 -43.36
CA GLY A 194 -7.58 -25.21 -43.28
C GLY A 194 -8.96 -25.83 -43.57
N LEU A 195 -10.03 -25.20 -43.06
CA LEU A 195 -11.41 -25.64 -43.29
C LEU A 195 -11.80 -25.81 -44.76
N THR A 196 -11.19 -25.04 -45.67
CA THR A 196 -11.44 -25.08 -47.12
C THR A 196 -10.53 -26.02 -47.89
N ASP A 197 -9.58 -26.65 -47.21
CA ASP A 197 -8.54 -27.47 -47.83
C ASP A 197 -8.91 -28.97 -47.75
N PHE A 198 -8.21 -29.77 -48.55
CA PHE A 198 -8.36 -31.23 -48.58
C PHE A 198 -7.11 -31.87 -47.98
N PHE A 199 -7.28 -32.90 -47.15
CA PHE A 199 -6.17 -33.71 -46.64
C PHE A 199 -6.14 -35.07 -47.34
N ASN A 200 -5.09 -35.32 -48.12
CA ASN A 200 -4.94 -36.56 -48.87
C ASN A 200 -3.84 -37.40 -48.24
N THR A 201 -4.22 -38.58 -47.75
CA THR A 201 -3.27 -39.57 -47.22
C THR A 201 -3.38 -40.88 -47.99
N THR A 202 -2.33 -41.69 -47.86
CA THR A 202 -2.25 -43.06 -48.36
C THR A 202 -1.96 -43.97 -47.20
N PHE A 203 -2.58 -45.14 -47.17
CA PHE A 203 -2.31 -46.18 -46.19
C PHE A 203 -2.21 -47.54 -46.87
N ARG A 204 -1.47 -48.45 -46.25
CA ARG A 204 -1.10 -49.74 -46.82
C ARG A 204 -1.61 -50.86 -45.92
N PHE A 205 -2.31 -51.82 -46.52
CA PHE A 205 -2.74 -53.04 -45.85
C PHE A 205 -2.03 -54.21 -46.51
N GLU A 206 -1.15 -54.90 -45.77
CA GLU A 206 -0.28 -55.95 -46.31
C GLU A 206 -0.12 -57.14 -45.37
N MET A 207 0.31 -58.27 -45.92
CA MET A 207 0.73 -59.45 -45.15
C MET A 207 2.11 -59.20 -44.53
N VAL A 208 2.46 -59.93 -43.47
CA VAL A 208 3.80 -59.85 -42.81
C VAL A 208 4.99 -60.05 -43.77
N ASN A 209 4.78 -60.65 -44.94
CA ASN A 209 5.80 -60.82 -45.99
C ASN A 209 5.95 -59.60 -46.95
N GLY A 210 5.23 -58.51 -46.73
CA GLY A 210 5.23 -57.30 -47.57
C GLY A 210 4.31 -57.37 -48.81
N THR A 211 3.51 -58.43 -48.96
CA THR A 211 2.54 -58.57 -50.06
C THR A 211 1.26 -57.82 -49.72
N GLY A 212 0.93 -56.81 -50.53
CA GLY A 212 -0.27 -56.01 -50.34
C GLY A 212 -1.59 -56.78 -50.51
N VAL A 213 -2.60 -56.34 -49.77
CA VAL A 213 -3.91 -56.98 -49.66
C VAL A 213 -4.98 -56.11 -50.35
N ASP A 214 -5.11 -56.31 -51.66
CA ASP A 214 -6.11 -55.65 -52.52
C ASP A 214 -7.55 -56.05 -52.17
N ASN A 215 -8.54 -55.22 -52.53
CA ASN A 215 -9.98 -55.45 -52.36
C ASN A 215 -10.37 -55.77 -50.89
N ALA A 216 -9.76 -55.08 -49.93
CA ALA A 216 -10.16 -55.13 -48.52
C ALA A 216 -11.38 -54.22 -48.27
N ASP A 217 -12.23 -54.60 -47.31
CA ASP A 217 -13.29 -53.73 -46.79
C ASP A 217 -12.66 -52.71 -45.84
N ILE A 218 -12.61 -51.45 -46.28
CA ILE A 218 -12.04 -50.33 -45.54
C ILE A 218 -13.16 -49.59 -44.82
N ARG A 219 -13.07 -49.55 -43.49
CA ARG A 219 -13.96 -48.79 -42.63
C ARG A 219 -13.23 -47.62 -42.01
N ILE A 220 -13.70 -46.41 -42.33
CA ILE A 220 -13.22 -45.17 -41.72
C ILE A 220 -14.27 -44.68 -40.71
N ILE A 221 -13.81 -44.35 -39.51
CA ILE A 221 -14.59 -43.68 -38.46
C ILE A 221 -13.78 -42.52 -37.89
N TYR A 222 -14.45 -41.52 -37.32
CA TYR A 222 -13.79 -40.43 -36.60
C TYR A 222 -14.49 -40.13 -35.28
N SER A 223 -13.76 -39.47 -34.39
CA SER A 223 -14.28 -38.92 -33.13
C SER A 223 -13.73 -37.51 -32.90
N GLY A 224 -14.48 -36.69 -32.15
CA GLY A 224 -14.33 -35.23 -32.15
C GLY A 224 -15.27 -34.59 -33.17
N GLY A 225 -15.94 -33.50 -32.80
CA GLY A 225 -16.91 -32.79 -33.64
C GLY A 225 -18.30 -33.43 -33.73
N THR A 226 -19.17 -32.80 -34.53
CA THR A 226 -20.56 -33.23 -34.79
C THR A 226 -20.62 -34.30 -35.89
N SER A 227 -21.71 -35.07 -35.91
CA SER A 227 -21.94 -36.05 -36.99
C SER A 227 -22.10 -35.33 -38.34
N GLY A 228 -21.28 -35.70 -39.31
CA GLY A 228 -21.21 -35.05 -40.63
C GLY A 228 -20.14 -33.95 -40.75
N ALA A 229 -19.36 -33.68 -39.70
CA ALA A 229 -18.30 -32.68 -39.74
C ALA A 229 -17.20 -33.02 -40.76
N LEU A 230 -16.72 -34.27 -40.78
CA LEU A 230 -15.81 -34.78 -41.81
C LEU A 230 -16.56 -35.60 -42.89
N SER A 231 -16.10 -35.48 -44.13
CA SER A 231 -16.46 -36.34 -45.25
C SER A 231 -15.21 -36.80 -46.02
N TRP A 232 -15.26 -37.95 -46.68
CA TRP A 232 -14.09 -38.52 -47.35
C TRP A 232 -14.40 -39.27 -48.65
N GLY A 233 -13.44 -39.26 -49.57
CA GLY A 233 -13.41 -40.10 -50.77
C GLY A 233 -12.30 -41.15 -50.66
N LEU A 234 -12.65 -42.44 -50.78
CA LEU A 234 -11.72 -43.57 -50.75
C LEU A 234 -11.44 -44.07 -52.18
N ALA A 235 -10.18 -44.35 -52.49
CA ALA A 235 -9.74 -44.99 -53.72
C ALA A 235 -8.70 -46.10 -53.44
N GLU A 236 -8.87 -47.26 -54.05
CA GLU A 236 -7.85 -48.33 -54.08
C GLU A 236 -6.82 -48.03 -55.18
N ILE A 237 -5.53 -48.02 -54.84
CA ILE A 237 -4.42 -47.83 -55.79
C ILE A 237 -3.92 -49.19 -56.29
N GLY A 238 -4.02 -50.22 -55.45
CA GLY A 238 -3.60 -51.60 -55.70
C GLY A 238 -2.25 -51.93 -55.08
N LEU A 239 -1.88 -53.21 -55.09
CA LEU A 239 -0.73 -53.74 -54.32
C LEU A 239 -0.81 -53.42 -52.82
N GLY A 240 -2.02 -53.46 -52.26
CA GLY A 240 -2.33 -53.16 -50.85
C GLY A 240 -2.37 -51.68 -50.50
N ASP A 241 -2.08 -50.79 -51.44
CA ASP A 241 -2.08 -49.34 -51.21
C ASP A 241 -3.47 -48.75 -51.50
N TYR A 242 -3.95 -47.91 -50.57
CA TYR A 242 -5.22 -47.20 -50.63
C TYR A 242 -4.96 -45.70 -50.40
N SER A 243 -5.81 -44.83 -50.94
CA SER A 243 -5.80 -43.39 -50.67
C SER A 243 -7.15 -42.90 -50.22
N VAL A 244 -7.14 -41.96 -49.28
CA VAL A 244 -8.32 -41.25 -48.81
C VAL A 244 -8.08 -39.74 -48.81
N GLU A 245 -9.02 -39.03 -49.43
CA GLU A 245 -9.12 -37.56 -49.41
C GLU A 245 -10.18 -37.16 -48.39
N PHE A 246 -9.79 -36.41 -47.36
CA PHE A 246 -10.68 -35.86 -46.33
C PHE A 246 -10.99 -34.39 -46.61
N SER A 247 -12.23 -33.99 -46.34
CA SER A 247 -12.68 -32.60 -46.30
C SER A 247 -13.55 -32.36 -45.06
N SER A 248 -13.57 -31.12 -44.58
CA SER A 248 -14.32 -30.75 -43.38
C SER A 248 -15.33 -29.64 -43.63
N THR A 249 -16.40 -29.66 -42.86
CA THR A 249 -17.39 -28.57 -42.75
C THR A 249 -17.34 -27.86 -41.39
N THR A 250 -16.52 -28.34 -40.45
CA THR A 250 -16.39 -27.76 -39.10
C THR A 250 -14.92 -27.74 -38.64
N SER A 251 -14.47 -26.66 -38.01
CA SER A 251 -13.14 -26.60 -37.39
C SER A 251 -13.04 -27.50 -36.15
N GLY A 252 -11.85 -27.96 -35.81
CA GLY A 252 -11.60 -28.79 -34.63
C GLY A 252 -10.60 -29.91 -34.85
N THR A 253 -10.33 -30.67 -33.79
CA THR A 253 -9.43 -31.83 -33.82
C THR A 253 -10.23 -33.13 -33.88
N TYR A 254 -9.95 -33.93 -34.90
CA TYR A 254 -10.61 -35.21 -35.16
C TYR A 254 -9.60 -36.34 -34.98
N LEU A 255 -9.92 -37.37 -34.20
CA LEU A 255 -9.20 -38.64 -34.23
C LEU A 255 -9.83 -39.52 -35.30
N VAL A 256 -9.12 -39.75 -36.39
CA VAL A 256 -9.53 -40.58 -37.52
C VAL A 256 -8.94 -41.98 -37.33
N THR A 257 -9.78 -43.01 -37.40
CA THR A 257 -9.37 -44.42 -37.35
C THR A 257 -9.76 -45.11 -38.66
N ILE A 258 -8.77 -45.73 -39.30
CA ILE A 258 -8.95 -46.52 -40.51
C ILE A 258 -8.74 -47.98 -40.13
N ALA A 259 -9.75 -48.83 -40.39
CA ALA A 259 -9.68 -50.26 -40.20
C ALA A 259 -9.84 -50.97 -41.55
N ALA A 260 -9.01 -51.96 -41.82
CA ALA A 260 -9.14 -52.84 -42.98
C ALA A 260 -9.50 -54.26 -42.54
N SER A 261 -10.33 -54.93 -43.33
CA SER A 261 -10.63 -56.34 -43.15
C SER A 261 -10.79 -57.05 -44.49
N LYS A 262 -10.36 -58.30 -44.58
CA LYS A 262 -10.59 -59.15 -45.75
C LYS A 262 -10.75 -60.59 -45.29
N PRO A 263 -11.64 -61.40 -45.89
CA PRO A 263 -11.75 -62.82 -45.57
C PRO A 263 -10.39 -63.53 -45.62
N TYR A 264 -10.13 -64.42 -44.65
CA TYR A 264 -8.90 -65.22 -44.51
C TYR A 264 -7.62 -64.42 -44.21
N HIS A 265 -7.77 -63.14 -43.91
CA HIS A 265 -6.71 -62.26 -43.41
C HIS A 265 -7.14 -61.75 -42.03
N GLN A 266 -6.18 -61.43 -41.17
CA GLN A 266 -6.50 -60.72 -39.93
C GLN A 266 -7.07 -59.32 -40.26
N SER A 267 -7.82 -58.74 -39.33
CA SER A 267 -8.28 -57.35 -39.46
C SER A 267 -7.37 -56.47 -38.63
N ASP A 268 -6.94 -55.34 -39.18
CA ASP A 268 -6.05 -54.41 -38.49
C ASP A 268 -6.53 -52.96 -38.67
N SER A 269 -6.07 -52.07 -37.79
CA SER A 269 -6.49 -50.67 -37.77
C SER A 269 -5.47 -49.74 -37.15
N ASP A 270 -5.31 -48.57 -37.74
CA ASP A 270 -4.43 -47.51 -37.28
C ASP A 270 -5.19 -46.16 -37.25
N ALA A 271 -4.64 -45.17 -36.55
CA ALA A 271 -5.30 -43.90 -36.30
C ALA A 271 -4.35 -42.71 -36.20
N PHE A 272 -4.81 -41.57 -36.71
CA PHE A 272 -4.10 -40.28 -36.66
C PHE A 272 -5.05 -39.14 -36.30
N PHE A 273 -4.50 -38.03 -35.82
CA PHE A 273 -5.26 -36.80 -35.59
C PHE A 273 -5.28 -35.92 -36.85
N LEU A 274 -6.46 -35.41 -37.22
CA LEU A 274 -6.63 -34.38 -38.23
C LEU A 274 -7.12 -33.09 -37.55
N VAL A 275 -6.32 -32.03 -37.60
CA VAL A 275 -6.63 -30.73 -37.01
C VAL A 275 -7.11 -29.78 -38.12
N VAL A 276 -8.40 -29.46 -38.10
CA VAL A 276 -9.01 -28.53 -39.06
C VAL A 276 -9.02 -27.13 -38.44
N ARG A 277 -8.18 -26.25 -38.96
CA ARG A 277 -8.04 -24.86 -38.52
C ARG A 277 -9.25 -24.02 -38.98
N GLU A 278 -9.67 -23.11 -38.11
CA GLU A 278 -10.67 -22.08 -38.40
C GLU A 278 -10.24 -21.15 -39.54
N ILE A 279 -11.23 -20.58 -40.23
CA ILE A 279 -11.00 -19.50 -41.20
C ILE A 279 -10.40 -18.31 -40.45
N SER A 280 -9.21 -17.87 -40.89
CA SER A 280 -8.56 -16.69 -40.31
C SER A 280 -9.40 -15.44 -40.51
N THR A 281 -9.47 -14.62 -39.48
CA THR A 281 -10.26 -13.38 -39.45
C THR A 281 -9.46 -12.21 -38.93
N ASN A 282 -10.00 -11.02 -39.11
CA ASN A 282 -9.44 -9.76 -38.63
C ASN A 282 -10.59 -8.87 -38.14
N ILE A 283 -10.42 -8.29 -36.96
CA ILE A 283 -11.32 -7.31 -36.37
C ILE A 283 -10.60 -5.96 -36.29
N THR A 284 -11.29 -4.89 -36.69
CA THR A 284 -10.75 -3.52 -36.66
C THR A 284 -11.79 -2.56 -36.14
N CYS A 285 -11.40 -1.62 -35.29
CA CYS A 285 -12.24 -0.46 -35.00
C CYS A 285 -12.09 0.55 -36.14
N LEU A 286 -13.21 0.97 -36.73
CA LEU A 286 -13.20 1.93 -37.83
C LEU A 286 -13.19 3.39 -37.35
N ASN A 287 -13.50 3.63 -36.07
CA ASN A 287 -13.32 4.93 -35.42
C ASN A 287 -11.86 5.19 -34.98
N GLY A 288 -10.94 4.24 -35.19
CA GLY A 288 -9.57 4.30 -34.67
C GLY A 288 -9.44 3.63 -33.30
N THR A 289 -8.34 3.87 -32.57
CA THR A 289 -8.08 3.20 -31.27
C THR A 289 -8.69 3.93 -30.07
N ALA A 290 -8.98 5.23 -30.22
CA ALA A 290 -9.58 6.05 -29.17
C ALA A 290 -10.38 7.22 -29.76
N ASP A 291 -11.36 7.72 -29.02
CA ASP A 291 -12.10 8.95 -29.37
C ASP A 291 -12.64 9.65 -28.11
N LEU A 292 -13.20 10.85 -28.30
CA LEU A 292 -13.76 11.71 -27.26
C LEU A 292 -15.27 11.89 -27.43
N VAL A 293 -16.00 11.92 -26.32
CA VAL A 293 -17.42 12.28 -26.28
C VAL A 293 -17.70 13.12 -25.04
N SER A 294 -18.66 14.04 -25.07
CA SER A 294 -19.10 14.71 -23.85
C SER A 294 -19.89 13.74 -22.96
N PHE A 295 -19.84 13.94 -21.64
CA PHE A 295 -20.71 13.27 -20.68
C PHE A 295 -22.19 13.22 -21.14
N GLY A 296 -22.83 12.06 -21.00
CA GLY A 296 -24.25 11.85 -21.35
C GLY A 296 -24.56 11.78 -22.85
N ASN A 297 -23.63 12.15 -23.74
CA ASN A 297 -23.84 12.06 -25.19
C ASN A 297 -23.59 10.64 -25.71
N ASN A 298 -24.42 10.21 -26.67
CA ASN A 298 -24.28 8.90 -27.30
C ASN A 298 -23.10 8.88 -28.28
N TYR A 299 -22.19 7.92 -28.11
CA TYR A 299 -21.12 7.62 -29.05
C TYR A 299 -21.47 6.37 -29.88
N ARG A 300 -21.28 6.42 -31.21
CA ARG A 300 -21.48 5.26 -32.10
C ARG A 300 -20.14 4.68 -32.52
N PHE A 301 -19.86 3.49 -31.99
CA PHE A 301 -18.68 2.70 -32.24
C PHE A 301 -18.91 1.74 -33.41
N PHE A 302 -17.98 1.68 -34.37
CA PHE A 302 -18.07 0.83 -35.57
C PHE A 302 -16.92 -0.18 -35.65
N VAL A 303 -17.28 -1.43 -35.95
CA VAL A 303 -16.34 -2.57 -36.07
C VAL A 303 -16.39 -3.15 -37.49
N GLY A 304 -15.22 -3.27 -38.10
CA GLY A 304 -14.99 -4.08 -39.29
C GLY A 304 -14.55 -5.49 -38.90
N TYR A 305 -15.34 -6.51 -39.21
CA TYR A 305 -14.99 -7.93 -39.06
C TYR A 305 -14.93 -8.63 -40.42
N THR A 306 -13.75 -9.09 -40.79
CA THR A 306 -13.43 -9.63 -42.13
C THR A 306 -12.70 -10.96 -42.04
N ASN A 307 -12.75 -11.78 -43.09
CA ASN A 307 -11.84 -12.92 -43.22
C ASN A 307 -10.43 -12.49 -43.66
N GLY A 308 -9.50 -13.44 -43.76
CA GLY A 308 -8.12 -13.22 -44.19
C GLY A 308 -7.95 -12.68 -45.63
N THR A 309 -9.01 -12.63 -46.45
CA THR A 309 -8.98 -11.96 -47.77
C THR A 309 -9.52 -10.54 -47.75
N GLY A 310 -9.94 -10.03 -46.58
CA GLY A 310 -10.55 -8.72 -46.40
C GLY A 310 -12.04 -8.68 -46.78
N HIS A 311 -12.69 -9.82 -47.01
CA HIS A 311 -14.13 -9.87 -47.26
C HIS A 311 -14.91 -9.76 -45.94
N GLY A 312 -15.92 -8.89 -45.91
CA GLY A 312 -16.74 -8.65 -44.73
C GLY A 312 -17.64 -9.83 -44.37
N LEU A 313 -17.57 -10.26 -43.11
CA LEU A 313 -18.31 -11.41 -42.60
C LEU A 313 -19.72 -11.01 -42.15
N VAL A 314 -20.73 -11.74 -42.63
CA VAL A 314 -22.16 -11.51 -42.33
C VAL A 314 -22.63 -12.52 -41.28
N GLY A 315 -23.43 -12.05 -40.31
CA GLY A 315 -24.03 -12.91 -39.30
C GLY A 315 -23.11 -13.24 -38.11
N ALA A 316 -21.98 -12.53 -37.97
CA ALA A 316 -21.13 -12.64 -36.79
C ALA A 316 -21.86 -12.07 -35.56
N ASN A 317 -21.67 -12.72 -34.41
CA ASN A 317 -22.04 -12.16 -33.13
C ASN A 317 -20.92 -11.20 -32.70
N VAL A 318 -21.22 -9.91 -32.68
CA VAL A 318 -20.28 -8.87 -32.23
C VAL A 318 -20.86 -8.24 -30.98
N SER A 319 -20.10 -8.18 -29.90
CA SER A 319 -20.56 -7.70 -28.59
C SER A 319 -19.42 -7.06 -27.79
N ILE A 320 -19.78 -6.14 -26.89
CA ILE A 320 -18.87 -5.68 -25.83
C ILE A 320 -18.73 -6.84 -24.83
N GLU A 321 -17.52 -7.35 -24.68
CA GLU A 321 -17.17 -8.45 -23.78
C GLU A 321 -16.81 -7.93 -22.38
N ASN A 322 -16.10 -6.80 -22.32
CA ASN A 322 -15.69 -6.19 -21.06
C ASN A 322 -15.52 -4.67 -21.19
N VAL A 323 -15.74 -3.94 -20.10
CA VAL A 323 -15.49 -2.49 -19.99
C VAL A 323 -14.77 -2.22 -18.67
N VAL A 324 -13.61 -1.57 -18.74
CA VAL A 324 -13.00 -0.99 -17.53
C VAL A 324 -13.86 0.21 -17.09
N SER A 325 -14.33 0.19 -15.84
CA SER A 325 -15.37 1.09 -15.29
C SER A 325 -16.80 0.86 -15.87
N ASP A 326 -17.20 -0.40 -16.05
CA ASP A 326 -18.50 -0.83 -16.60
C ASP A 326 -19.74 -0.11 -16.02
N SER A 327 -19.82 0.05 -14.70
CA SER A 327 -20.97 0.68 -14.01
C SER A 327 -21.25 2.13 -14.43
N LEU A 328 -20.32 2.78 -15.12
CA LEU A 328 -20.39 4.15 -15.59
C LEU A 328 -20.50 4.26 -17.11
N LEU A 329 -20.66 3.15 -17.84
CA LEU A 329 -20.92 3.12 -19.29
C LEU A 329 -22.12 2.22 -19.60
N THR A 330 -23.12 2.75 -20.30
CA THR A 330 -24.23 1.93 -20.82
C THR A 330 -24.06 1.69 -22.31
N TRP A 331 -24.56 0.56 -22.83
CA TRP A 331 -24.51 0.27 -24.27
C TRP A 331 -25.76 -0.44 -24.77
N GLY A 332 -26.08 -0.21 -26.04
CA GLY A 332 -27.18 -0.85 -26.76
C GLY A 332 -26.79 -2.19 -27.38
N THR A 333 -27.77 -2.84 -28.00
CA THR A 333 -27.56 -4.03 -28.84
C THR A 333 -26.81 -3.66 -30.12
N THR A 334 -25.93 -4.55 -30.57
CA THR A 334 -25.23 -4.44 -31.84
C THR A 334 -26.17 -4.38 -33.04
N VAL A 335 -25.87 -3.49 -33.98
CA VAL A 335 -26.58 -3.29 -35.24
C VAL A 335 -25.69 -3.76 -36.39
N PHE A 336 -26.21 -4.63 -37.26
CA PHE A 336 -25.58 -4.96 -38.55
C PHE A 336 -25.87 -3.83 -39.55
N GLU A 337 -24.82 -3.21 -40.08
CA GLU A 337 -24.94 -2.07 -41.01
C GLU A 337 -24.75 -2.52 -42.47
N SER A 338 -23.73 -3.36 -42.72
CA SER A 338 -23.42 -3.95 -44.03
C SER A 338 -22.46 -5.14 -43.88
N PRO A 339 -22.14 -5.94 -44.94
CA PRO A 339 -21.25 -7.09 -44.80
C PRO A 339 -19.91 -6.76 -44.14
N GLY A 340 -19.65 -7.39 -42.98
CA GLY A 340 -18.48 -7.13 -42.15
C GLY A 340 -18.50 -5.83 -41.34
N LEU A 341 -19.58 -5.04 -41.37
CA LEU A 341 -19.70 -3.78 -40.62
C LEU A 341 -20.81 -3.87 -39.57
N TYR A 342 -20.41 -3.68 -38.32
CA TYR A 342 -21.28 -3.70 -37.15
C TYR A 342 -21.13 -2.39 -36.38
N SER A 343 -22.20 -1.92 -35.74
CA SER A 343 -22.13 -0.75 -34.85
C SER A 343 -22.77 -1.00 -33.48
N ILE A 344 -22.23 -0.35 -32.45
CA ILE A 344 -22.72 -0.40 -31.07
C ILE A 344 -22.85 1.05 -30.60
N LEU A 345 -23.99 1.38 -29.98
CA LEU A 345 -24.20 2.68 -29.36
C LEU A 345 -23.80 2.58 -27.88
N VAL A 346 -22.93 3.47 -27.41
CA VAL A 346 -22.48 3.54 -26.02
C VAL A 346 -22.73 4.93 -25.45
N THR A 347 -23.07 5.03 -24.17
CA THR A 347 -23.47 6.29 -23.51
C THR A 347 -22.83 6.37 -22.12
N PRO A 348 -21.82 7.22 -21.92
CA PRO A 348 -21.13 7.34 -20.64
C PRO A 348 -22.01 8.06 -19.61
N GLN A 349 -22.05 7.50 -18.40
CA GLN A 349 -22.76 8.01 -17.22
C GLN A 349 -21.79 8.71 -16.23
N ALA A 350 -20.52 8.89 -16.61
CA ALA A 350 -19.53 9.68 -15.90
C ALA A 350 -18.53 10.32 -16.88
N ALA A 351 -17.80 11.33 -16.43
CA ALA A 351 -16.68 11.92 -17.14
C ALA A 351 -15.38 11.16 -16.77
N ASP A 352 -15.15 10.03 -17.43
CA ASP A 352 -14.04 9.11 -17.19
C ASP A 352 -13.53 8.49 -18.52
N THR A 353 -12.43 7.74 -18.48
CA THR A 353 -11.86 7.03 -19.63
C THR A 353 -12.18 5.54 -19.60
N PHE A 354 -13.08 5.13 -20.49
CA PHE A 354 -13.54 3.76 -20.64
C PHE A 354 -12.65 3.00 -21.60
N THR A 355 -12.17 1.81 -21.19
CA THR A 355 -11.51 0.87 -22.11
C THR A 355 -12.46 -0.27 -22.41
N ILE A 356 -12.94 -0.31 -23.65
CA ILE A 356 -13.97 -1.22 -24.16
C ILE A 356 -13.27 -2.35 -24.92
N LEU A 357 -13.47 -3.59 -24.48
CA LEU A 357 -13.07 -4.81 -25.19
C LEU A 357 -14.26 -5.34 -25.98
N VAL A 358 -14.13 -5.44 -27.30
CA VAL A 358 -15.19 -5.91 -28.19
C VAL A 358 -14.74 -7.21 -28.85
N GLN A 359 -15.60 -8.21 -28.72
CA GLN A 359 -15.46 -9.54 -29.31
C GLN A 359 -16.27 -9.62 -30.61
N ALA A 360 -15.72 -10.32 -31.60
CA ALA A 360 -16.45 -10.78 -32.78
C ALA A 360 -16.21 -12.28 -32.96
N GLU A 361 -17.28 -13.05 -33.00
CA GLU A 361 -17.29 -14.50 -33.21
C GLU A 361 -18.24 -14.88 -34.35
N LEU A 362 -17.89 -15.95 -35.07
CA LEU A 362 -18.71 -16.56 -36.11
C LEU A 362 -18.31 -18.02 -36.21
N ASP A 363 -19.27 -18.93 -36.37
CA ASP A 363 -18.97 -20.37 -36.48
C ASP A 363 -17.90 -20.65 -37.54
N ASN A 364 -16.97 -21.55 -37.22
CA ASN A 364 -15.82 -21.93 -38.04
C ASN A 364 -14.81 -20.81 -38.38
N HIS A 365 -14.93 -19.64 -37.77
CA HIS A 365 -14.03 -18.51 -37.93
C HIS A 365 -13.33 -18.20 -36.61
N GLN A 366 -12.12 -17.64 -36.69
CA GLN A 366 -11.41 -17.23 -35.48
C GLN A 366 -12.19 -16.14 -34.75
N THR A 367 -12.38 -16.35 -33.44
CA THR A 367 -12.88 -15.31 -32.52
C THR A 367 -11.80 -14.24 -32.37
N GLN A 368 -12.19 -12.98 -32.51
CA GLN A 368 -11.26 -11.85 -32.52
C GLN A 368 -11.68 -10.77 -31.55
N PHE A 369 -10.70 -10.03 -31.05
CA PHE A 369 -10.88 -8.98 -30.05
C PHE A 369 -10.27 -7.65 -30.52
N VAL A 370 -10.97 -6.54 -30.29
CA VAL A 370 -10.43 -5.19 -30.44
C VAL A 370 -10.62 -4.39 -29.15
N LEU A 371 -9.62 -3.60 -28.80
CA LEU A 371 -9.69 -2.62 -27.73
C LEU A 371 -9.99 -1.23 -28.31
N PHE A 372 -10.85 -0.48 -27.62
CA PHE A 372 -11.15 0.91 -27.93
C PHE A 372 -11.24 1.74 -26.66
N THR A 373 -10.63 2.92 -26.67
CA THR A 373 -10.63 3.83 -25.51
C THR A 373 -11.56 5.02 -25.77
N LEU A 374 -12.67 5.11 -25.04
CA LEU A 374 -13.57 6.24 -25.09
C LEU A 374 -13.35 7.14 -23.88
N THR A 375 -12.87 8.36 -24.09
CA THR A 375 -12.76 9.35 -23.01
C THR A 375 -14.00 10.25 -23.01
N SER A 376 -14.76 10.17 -21.93
CA SER A 376 -15.92 11.03 -21.68
C SER A 376 -15.47 12.32 -20.99
N THR A 377 -15.57 13.46 -21.66
CA THR A 377 -15.19 14.75 -21.09
C THR A 377 -16.32 15.35 -20.26
N SER A 378 -15.97 15.93 -19.11
CA SER A 378 -16.90 16.72 -18.31
C SER A 378 -17.21 18.05 -18.99
N ILE A 379 -18.48 18.46 -18.92
CA ILE A 379 -18.97 19.72 -19.47
C ILE A 379 -18.28 20.87 -18.72
N ALA A 380 -17.68 21.81 -19.44
CA ALA A 380 -16.97 22.93 -18.82
C ALA A 380 -17.96 23.86 -18.09
N THR A 381 -17.52 24.43 -16.96
CA THR A 381 -18.38 25.26 -16.10
C THR A 381 -17.71 26.53 -15.62
N THR A 382 -18.53 27.47 -15.19
CA THR A 382 -18.14 28.68 -14.49
C THR A 382 -18.97 28.83 -13.22
N LEU A 383 -18.32 29.09 -12.09
CA LEU A 383 -18.96 29.58 -10.88
C LEU A 383 -18.60 31.06 -10.73
N THR A 384 -19.59 31.93 -10.63
CA THR A 384 -19.39 33.38 -10.52
C THR A 384 -20.00 33.90 -9.24
N GLY A 385 -19.20 34.58 -8.41
CA GLY A 385 -19.73 35.39 -7.30
C GLY A 385 -20.35 36.66 -7.84
N LEU A 386 -21.63 36.91 -7.53
CA LEU A 386 -22.32 38.14 -7.95
C LEU A 386 -21.76 39.37 -7.21
N ASN A 387 -21.22 39.14 -6.01
CA ASN A 387 -20.44 40.08 -5.23
C ASN A 387 -19.02 39.51 -5.12
N ALA A 388 -17.97 40.30 -5.33
CA ALA A 388 -16.58 39.85 -5.21
C ALA A 388 -15.98 40.10 -3.81
N SER A 389 -16.47 41.14 -3.11
CA SER A 389 -16.06 41.45 -1.74
C SER A 389 -17.11 42.30 -1.02
N THR A 390 -16.98 42.40 0.30
CA THR A 390 -17.77 43.32 1.14
C THR A 390 -16.97 43.75 2.37
N THR A 391 -17.49 44.72 3.13
CA THR A 391 -16.99 45.03 4.47
C THR A 391 -18.15 45.28 5.42
N ILE A 392 -18.18 44.57 6.55
CA ILE A 392 -19.26 44.62 7.54
C ILE A 392 -18.68 44.66 8.97
N SER A 393 -19.48 45.11 9.93
CA SER A 393 -19.12 45.04 11.35
C SER A 393 -19.29 43.64 11.92
N LEU A 394 -18.57 43.33 13.01
CA LEU A 394 -18.53 42.01 13.64
C LEU A 394 -19.90 41.46 14.09
N ASP A 395 -20.90 42.32 14.27
CA ASP A 395 -22.28 41.94 14.63
C ASP A 395 -23.24 41.82 13.42
N GLN A 396 -22.72 41.91 12.20
CA GLN A 396 -23.51 41.91 10.97
C GLN A 396 -23.26 40.66 10.14
N THR A 397 -24.32 40.15 9.50
CA THR A 397 -24.26 39.03 8.56
C THR A 397 -24.33 39.54 7.12
N PHE A 398 -23.66 38.84 6.18
CA PHE A 398 -23.76 39.14 4.75
C PHE A 398 -24.18 37.90 3.96
N THR A 399 -25.02 38.06 2.93
CA THR A 399 -25.40 36.95 2.04
C THR A 399 -24.63 37.06 0.72
N VAL A 400 -23.77 36.07 0.46
CA VAL A 400 -23.10 35.87 -0.83
C VAL A 400 -24.07 35.16 -1.77
N TYR A 401 -24.14 35.62 -3.02
CA TYR A 401 -24.88 34.98 -4.09
C TYR A 401 -23.90 34.49 -5.15
N LEU A 402 -24.08 33.24 -5.57
CA LEU A 402 -23.24 32.53 -6.52
C LEU A 402 -24.10 32.08 -7.70
N LEU A 403 -23.55 32.10 -8.91
CA LEU A 403 -24.20 31.61 -10.14
C LEU A 403 -23.32 30.53 -10.78
N TYR A 404 -23.87 29.32 -10.93
CA TYR A 404 -23.18 28.17 -11.53
C TYR A 404 -23.82 27.84 -12.88
N GLN A 405 -23.01 27.91 -13.95
CA GLN A 405 -23.44 27.73 -15.33
C GLN A 405 -22.42 26.89 -16.12
N ASP A 406 -22.87 26.24 -17.18
CA ASP A 406 -22.00 25.57 -18.14
C ASP A 406 -21.48 26.52 -19.25
N GLU A 407 -20.68 25.99 -20.17
CA GLU A 407 -20.10 26.70 -21.31
C GLU A 407 -21.13 27.32 -22.27
N ASP A 408 -22.34 26.75 -22.35
CA ASP A 408 -23.48 27.30 -23.11
C ASP A 408 -24.29 28.33 -22.29
N SER A 409 -23.81 28.69 -21.10
CA SER A 409 -24.49 29.55 -20.12
C SER A 409 -25.82 28.97 -19.60
N ALA A 410 -26.06 27.67 -19.74
CA ALA A 410 -27.22 27.03 -19.13
C ALA A 410 -26.99 26.89 -17.61
N ALA A 411 -28.08 27.07 -16.86
CA ALA A 411 -28.08 27.05 -15.40
C ALA A 411 -27.86 25.64 -14.85
N ILE A 412 -26.91 25.49 -13.93
CA ILE A 412 -26.63 24.22 -13.27
C ILE A 412 -27.28 24.21 -11.88
N GLU A 413 -28.51 23.68 -11.82
CA GLU A 413 -29.27 23.46 -10.57
C GLU A 413 -28.81 22.17 -9.85
N SER A 414 -29.09 22.08 -8.54
CA SER A 414 -28.80 20.93 -7.68
C SER A 414 -27.34 20.47 -7.68
N ALA A 415 -26.40 21.42 -7.78
CA ALA A 415 -24.98 21.18 -7.56
C ALA A 415 -24.65 21.23 -6.07
N THR A 416 -23.66 20.43 -5.67
CA THR A 416 -23.09 20.48 -4.32
C THR A 416 -22.07 21.61 -4.28
N LEU A 417 -22.37 22.64 -3.50
CA LEU A 417 -21.46 23.75 -3.21
C LEU A 417 -20.89 23.62 -1.80
N ILE A 418 -19.58 23.84 -1.68
CA ILE A 418 -18.84 23.81 -0.41
C ILE A 418 -17.82 24.95 -0.35
N GLU A 419 -17.53 25.39 0.86
CA GLU A 419 -16.40 26.23 1.22
C GLU A 419 -15.12 25.39 1.16
N GLN A 420 -14.16 25.73 0.29
CA GLN A 420 -12.92 24.97 0.15
C GLN A 420 -11.90 25.31 1.24
N ASN A 421 -11.98 26.52 1.81
CA ASN A 421 -11.05 27.05 2.81
C ASN A 421 -11.78 27.89 3.89
N PRO A 422 -12.77 27.33 4.62
CA PRO A 422 -13.50 28.08 5.65
C PRO A 422 -12.52 28.66 6.69
N PRO A 423 -12.40 30.00 6.82
CA PRO A 423 -11.51 30.61 7.79
C PRO A 423 -12.11 30.51 9.18
N ALA A 424 -11.29 30.20 10.18
CA ALA A 424 -11.75 29.89 11.55
C ALA A 424 -12.48 31.05 12.27
N GLY A 425 -12.38 32.29 11.78
CA GLY A 425 -13.08 33.47 12.29
C GLY A 425 -14.32 33.87 11.47
N VAL A 426 -14.87 32.97 10.66
CA VAL A 426 -16.11 33.19 9.88
C VAL A 426 -17.02 31.97 9.97
N ASP A 427 -18.24 32.20 10.42
CA ASP A 427 -19.33 31.23 10.50
C ASP A 427 -20.15 31.23 9.20
N PHE A 428 -20.63 30.06 8.76
CA PHE A 428 -21.33 29.86 7.49
C PHE A 428 -22.70 29.21 7.69
N SER A 429 -23.73 29.72 7.01
CA SER A 429 -25.01 29.01 6.86
C SER A 429 -24.85 27.82 5.91
N VAL A 430 -25.78 26.88 5.95
CA VAL A 430 -25.93 25.90 4.86
C VAL A 430 -26.16 26.65 3.53
N VAL A 431 -25.55 26.17 2.45
CA VAL A 431 -25.75 26.72 1.10
C VAL A 431 -27.14 26.32 0.60
N GLU A 432 -27.92 27.30 0.14
CA GLU A 432 -29.26 27.08 -0.40
C GLU A 432 -29.27 27.24 -1.93
N ASP A 433 -29.76 26.22 -2.65
CA ASP A 433 -30.12 26.31 -4.08
C ASP A 433 -31.44 27.09 -4.23
N LEU A 434 -31.42 28.13 -5.06
CA LEU A 434 -32.56 29.01 -5.35
C LEU A 434 -33.23 28.68 -6.69
N GLY A 435 -32.72 27.70 -7.43
CA GLY A 435 -33.08 27.42 -8.81
C GLY A 435 -32.42 28.39 -9.80
N GLY A 436 -32.48 28.07 -11.09
CA GLY A 436 -31.83 28.85 -12.15
C GLY A 436 -30.30 28.91 -12.02
N GLY A 437 -29.69 27.95 -11.33
CA GLY A 437 -28.24 27.91 -11.07
C GLY A 437 -27.76 28.94 -10.05
N TYR A 438 -28.67 29.62 -9.35
CA TYR A 438 -28.35 30.55 -8.28
C TYR A 438 -28.29 29.84 -6.92
N TYR A 439 -27.23 30.12 -6.17
CA TYR A 439 -27.03 29.63 -4.82
C TYR A 439 -26.78 30.80 -3.88
N ARG A 440 -27.14 30.66 -2.61
CA ARG A 440 -26.79 31.64 -1.58
C ARG A 440 -26.23 30.98 -0.33
N VAL A 441 -25.35 31.72 0.34
CA VAL A 441 -24.79 31.39 1.65
C VAL A 441 -24.70 32.67 2.47
N THR A 442 -25.06 32.60 3.74
CA THR A 442 -24.95 33.73 4.68
C THR A 442 -23.75 33.49 5.57
N ILE A 443 -22.89 34.51 5.68
CA ILE A 443 -21.64 34.47 6.43
C ILE A 443 -21.69 35.48 7.58
N MET A 444 -21.08 35.12 8.71
CA MET A 444 -21.01 35.93 9.93
C MET A 444 -19.57 35.91 10.47
N PRO A 445 -18.86 37.04 10.55
CA PRO A 445 -17.52 37.07 11.11
C PRO A 445 -17.55 36.94 12.64
N GLU A 446 -16.74 36.04 13.18
CA GLU A 446 -16.48 35.93 14.63
C GLU A 446 -15.27 36.79 15.06
N GLU A 447 -14.35 37.06 14.13
CA GLU A 447 -13.13 37.84 14.37
C GLU A 447 -12.99 39.05 13.43
N VAL A 448 -12.16 40.01 13.82
CA VAL A 448 -11.82 41.20 13.01
C VAL A 448 -10.65 40.86 12.10
N GLY A 449 -10.84 40.99 10.79
CA GLY A 449 -9.81 40.63 9.81
C GLY A 449 -10.28 40.77 8.36
N THR A 450 -9.45 40.28 7.43
CA THR A 450 -9.81 40.10 6.02
C THR A 450 -9.76 38.61 5.73
N PHE A 451 -10.86 38.06 5.23
CA PHE A 451 -11.04 36.63 4.99
C PHE A 451 -11.27 36.37 3.50
N ASP A 452 -10.37 35.64 2.86
CA ASP A 452 -10.54 35.20 1.47
C ASP A 452 -11.15 33.80 1.43
N ILE A 453 -12.39 33.73 0.93
CA ILE A 453 -13.22 32.52 0.91
C ILE A 453 -13.32 32.03 -0.54
N ILE A 454 -13.09 30.75 -0.76
CA ILE A 454 -13.20 30.07 -2.06
C ILE A 454 -14.37 29.09 -1.98
N PHE A 455 -15.38 29.34 -2.80
CA PHE A 455 -16.49 28.41 -3.01
C PHE A 455 -16.16 27.47 -4.16
N LYS A 456 -16.41 26.19 -3.97
CA LYS A 456 -16.32 25.15 -4.99
C LYS A 456 -17.73 24.60 -5.27
N ALA A 457 -18.17 24.67 -6.52
CA ALA A 457 -19.36 23.98 -7.01
C ALA A 457 -18.97 22.69 -7.74
N SER A 458 -19.73 21.63 -7.50
CA SER A 458 -19.51 20.31 -8.10
C SER A 458 -20.85 19.63 -8.43
N LYS A 459 -20.91 18.99 -9.61
CA LYS A 459 -22.05 18.19 -10.05
C LYS A 459 -21.57 17.10 -11.01
N ASP A 460 -22.15 15.91 -10.94
CA ASP A 460 -21.75 14.79 -11.80
C ASP A 460 -21.89 15.14 -13.29
N GLY A 461 -20.85 14.81 -14.06
CA GLY A 461 -20.75 15.13 -15.48
C GLY A 461 -20.25 16.54 -15.82
N TYR A 462 -20.16 17.43 -14.83
CA TYR A 462 -19.69 18.80 -14.98
C TYR A 462 -18.31 19.00 -14.36
N GLN A 463 -17.55 19.97 -14.87
CA GLN A 463 -16.30 20.41 -14.24
C GLN A 463 -16.58 21.16 -12.93
N ASN A 464 -15.65 21.09 -11.98
CA ASN A 464 -15.74 21.85 -10.74
C ASN A 464 -15.59 23.35 -11.04
N GLY A 465 -16.57 24.16 -10.64
CA GLY A 465 -16.50 25.62 -10.73
C GLY A 465 -15.95 26.22 -9.43
N TYR A 466 -15.18 27.30 -9.52
CA TYR A 466 -14.61 28.00 -8.36
C TYR A 466 -14.89 29.50 -8.42
N ALA A 467 -15.26 30.09 -7.28
CA ALA A 467 -15.45 31.53 -7.12
C ALA A 467 -14.83 31.99 -5.80
N SER A 468 -14.09 33.10 -5.82
CA SER A 468 -13.55 33.73 -4.61
C SER A 468 -14.44 34.88 -4.13
N PHE A 469 -14.44 35.09 -2.82
CA PHE A 469 -15.12 36.19 -2.13
C PHE A 469 -14.26 36.70 -0.98
N THR A 470 -14.02 38.01 -0.89
CA THR A 470 -13.27 38.61 0.22
C THR A 470 -14.19 39.32 1.20
N LEU A 471 -14.26 38.82 2.44
CA LEU A 471 -14.97 39.46 3.56
C LEU A 471 -14.00 40.31 4.38
N GLY A 472 -14.22 41.64 4.43
CA GLY A 472 -13.64 42.50 5.45
C GLY A 472 -14.52 42.55 6.69
N ALA A 473 -14.05 42.05 7.83
CA ALA A 473 -14.70 42.19 9.12
C ALA A 473 -14.01 43.29 9.92
N ILE A 474 -14.74 44.37 10.22
CA ILE A 474 -14.23 45.49 11.02
C ILE A 474 -14.84 45.49 12.43
N ARG A 475 -14.11 46.09 13.38
CA ARG A 475 -14.64 46.41 14.70
C ARG A 475 -15.92 47.23 14.57
N ILE A 476 -16.88 47.00 15.46
CA ILE A 476 -18.10 47.79 15.57
C ILE A 476 -17.70 49.24 15.83
N PRO A 477 -18.10 50.20 14.96
CA PRO A 477 -17.63 51.57 15.03
C PRO A 477 -18.29 52.32 16.19
N THR A 478 -17.49 52.93 17.05
CA THR A 478 -17.95 53.59 18.29
C THR A 478 -17.28 54.94 18.52
N SER A 479 -17.95 55.80 19.28
CA SER A 479 -17.47 57.13 19.68
C SER A 479 -17.71 57.36 21.17
N LEU A 480 -16.71 57.92 21.87
CA LEU A 480 -16.83 58.38 23.25
C LEU A 480 -17.09 59.89 23.29
N ARG A 481 -18.10 60.33 24.05
CA ARG A 481 -18.39 61.76 24.28
C ARG A 481 -18.85 62.03 25.71
N THR A 482 -18.66 63.24 26.23
CA THR A 482 -19.24 63.63 27.53
C THR A 482 -20.75 63.86 27.39
N GLY A 483 -21.54 63.37 28.34
CA GLY A 483 -23.01 63.49 28.32
C GLY A 483 -23.49 64.94 28.44
N SER A 484 -22.68 65.81 29.06
CA SER A 484 -22.90 67.25 29.15
C SER A 484 -22.35 68.05 27.95
N GLY A 485 -21.53 67.42 27.09
CA GLY A 485 -20.77 68.10 26.03
C GLY A 485 -19.63 69.00 26.54
N LEU A 486 -19.32 68.98 27.83
CA LEU A 486 -18.21 69.75 28.42
C LEU A 486 -16.87 69.08 28.15
N SER A 487 -15.84 69.90 27.87
CA SER A 487 -14.43 69.48 27.80
C SER A 487 -13.61 69.88 29.03
N SER A 488 -14.20 70.63 29.97
CA SER A 488 -13.53 71.10 31.18
C SER A 488 -14.50 71.51 32.28
N ASP A 489 -14.12 71.33 33.55
CA ASP A 489 -14.80 71.90 34.71
C ASP A 489 -13.83 72.18 35.89
N SER A 490 -14.33 72.68 37.01
CA SER A 490 -13.57 73.00 38.23
C SER A 490 -14.30 72.57 39.50
N MET A 491 -13.54 72.17 40.52
CA MET A 491 -14.07 71.70 41.81
C MET A 491 -13.17 72.13 42.97
N THR A 492 -13.65 72.06 44.20
CA THR A 492 -12.78 72.19 45.38
C THR A 492 -12.02 70.88 45.62
N TYR A 493 -10.76 70.99 46.06
CA TYR A 493 -9.93 69.86 46.49
C TYR A 493 -10.68 68.91 47.44
N SER A 494 -10.42 67.59 47.29
CA SER A 494 -11.03 66.50 48.08
C SER A 494 -12.56 66.32 47.95
N GLN A 495 -13.24 67.05 47.05
CA GLN A 495 -14.61 66.68 46.64
C GLN A 495 -14.57 65.54 45.60
N GLU A 496 -15.73 64.96 45.30
CA GLU A 496 -15.91 64.00 44.21
C GLU A 496 -16.51 64.73 42.99
N TYR A 497 -16.00 64.47 41.79
CA TYR A 497 -16.54 65.02 40.54
C TYR A 497 -17.06 63.88 39.65
N GLU A 498 -18.36 63.90 39.36
CA GLU A 498 -19.04 62.91 38.52
C GLU A 498 -19.08 63.38 37.06
N LEU A 499 -18.41 62.64 36.18
CA LEU A 499 -18.41 62.89 34.74
C LEU A 499 -19.16 61.79 34.00
N VAL A 500 -20.32 62.12 33.42
CA VAL A 500 -21.04 61.20 32.53
C VAL A 500 -20.35 61.13 31.17
N VAL A 501 -19.98 59.93 30.73
CA VAL A 501 -19.48 59.64 29.38
C VAL A 501 -20.36 58.62 28.66
N LEU A 502 -20.60 58.85 27.37
CA LEU A 502 -21.43 58.04 26.48
C LEU A 502 -20.50 57.34 25.49
N TYR A 503 -20.46 56.01 25.53
CA TYR A 503 -19.66 55.19 24.61
C TYR A 503 -20.63 54.54 23.62
N GLU A 504 -20.95 55.26 22.54
CA GLU A 504 -22.04 54.91 21.64
C GLU A 504 -21.53 54.31 20.34
N ARG A 505 -22.30 53.40 19.75
CA ARG A 505 -22.09 52.97 18.36
C ARG A 505 -22.39 54.12 17.40
N ILE A 506 -21.52 54.33 16.42
CA ILE A 506 -21.66 55.40 15.41
C ILE A 506 -22.81 55.09 14.43
N ASP A 507 -23.06 53.81 14.15
CA ASP A 507 -24.06 53.37 13.16
C ASP A 507 -25.52 53.44 13.66
N THR A 508 -25.73 53.24 14.97
CA THR A 508 -27.05 53.10 15.59
C THR A 508 -27.33 54.16 16.67
N GLY A 509 -26.29 54.85 17.18
CA GLY A 509 -26.41 55.80 18.27
C GLY A 509 -26.73 55.18 19.64
N VAL A 510 -26.61 53.86 19.78
CA VAL A 510 -26.91 53.13 21.01
C VAL A 510 -25.65 53.04 21.88
N ASN A 511 -25.79 53.29 23.19
CA ASN A 511 -24.69 53.14 24.15
C ASN A 511 -24.28 51.66 24.28
N VAL A 512 -22.98 51.39 24.16
CA VAL A 512 -22.36 50.08 24.31
C VAL A 512 -22.19 49.80 25.80
N SER A 513 -22.84 48.76 26.30
CA SER A 513 -22.77 48.28 27.68
C SER A 513 -21.52 47.43 27.96
N ALA A 514 -21.16 47.26 29.24
CA ALA A 514 -20.05 46.44 29.73
C ALA A 514 -18.64 46.79 29.20
N ALA A 515 -18.45 48.00 28.68
CA ALA A 515 -17.14 48.48 28.25
C ALA A 515 -16.21 48.76 29.44
N THR A 516 -14.93 48.47 29.25
CA THR A 516 -13.89 48.90 30.20
C THR A 516 -13.62 50.39 29.98
N ILE A 517 -13.78 51.18 31.05
CA ILE A 517 -13.33 52.56 31.10
C ILE A 517 -11.94 52.60 31.74
N ASP A 518 -11.01 53.37 31.15
CA ASP A 518 -9.70 53.69 31.71
C ASP A 518 -9.51 55.22 31.74
N VAL A 519 -8.90 55.75 32.80
CA VAL A 519 -8.71 57.20 33.01
C VAL A 519 -7.25 57.49 33.30
N GLN A 520 -6.58 58.09 32.33
CA GLN A 520 -5.18 58.48 32.41
C GLN A 520 -5.04 59.99 32.49
N SER A 521 -3.98 60.50 33.12
CA SER A 521 -3.70 61.94 33.21
C SER A 521 -2.20 62.18 33.34
N VAL A 522 -1.78 63.41 33.05
CA VAL A 522 -0.39 63.84 33.16
C VAL A 522 -0.32 65.04 34.11
N PRO A 523 0.31 64.90 35.32
CA PRO A 523 1.03 63.73 35.83
C PRO A 523 0.10 62.60 36.31
N GLY A 524 0.47 61.33 36.06
CA GLY A 524 -0.33 60.14 36.37
C GLY A 524 -0.44 59.74 37.85
N THR A 525 -0.26 60.69 38.79
CA THR A 525 -0.42 60.49 40.23
C THR A 525 -0.98 61.74 40.89
N GLY A 526 -1.73 61.55 41.99
CA GLY A 526 -2.39 62.60 42.76
C GLY A 526 -3.88 62.78 42.43
N TYR A 527 -4.51 61.75 41.88
CA TYR A 527 -5.96 61.61 41.75
C TYR A 527 -6.30 60.13 41.93
N SER A 528 -7.51 59.85 42.42
CA SER A 528 -8.13 58.53 42.32
C SER A 528 -9.38 58.62 41.46
N TRP A 529 -9.80 57.50 40.88
CA TRP A 529 -11.00 57.44 40.05
C TRP A 529 -11.68 56.07 40.18
N SER A 530 -12.97 56.06 39.89
CA SER A 530 -13.80 54.86 39.72
C SER A 530 -14.83 55.12 38.62
N PHE A 531 -15.54 54.07 38.19
CA PHE A 531 -16.67 54.24 37.27
C PHE A 531 -17.81 53.28 37.59
N GLU A 532 -19.03 53.71 37.27
CA GLU A 532 -20.25 52.89 37.33
C GLU A 532 -20.95 52.94 35.97
N GLU A 533 -21.42 51.79 35.49
CA GLU A 533 -22.28 51.72 34.31
C GLU A 533 -23.75 51.97 34.70
N THR A 534 -24.38 52.93 34.02
CA THR A 534 -25.78 53.30 34.20
C THR A 534 -26.56 53.07 32.91
N GLY A 535 -27.90 52.99 33.01
CA GLY A 535 -28.77 52.90 31.82
C GLY A 535 -28.69 54.09 30.84
N SER A 536 -27.93 55.13 31.20
CA SER A 536 -27.69 56.34 30.40
C SER A 536 -26.24 56.51 29.93
N GLY A 537 -25.32 55.58 30.22
CA GLY A 537 -23.89 55.73 29.96
C GLY A 537 -23.03 55.38 31.17
N TYR A 538 -21.77 55.77 31.18
CA TYR A 538 -20.84 55.52 32.28
C TYR A 538 -20.68 56.79 33.12
N VAL A 539 -20.76 56.68 34.44
CA VAL A 539 -20.42 57.77 35.37
C VAL A 539 -19.01 57.52 35.86
N VAL A 540 -18.09 58.44 35.55
CA VAL A 540 -16.68 58.40 35.99
C VAL A 540 -16.54 59.35 37.17
N THR A 541 -16.27 58.83 38.36
CA THR A 541 -16.08 59.62 39.57
C THR A 541 -14.59 59.88 39.76
N ILE A 542 -14.19 61.15 39.81
CA ILE A 542 -12.80 61.59 39.93
C ILE A 542 -12.61 62.33 41.26
N ILE A 543 -11.58 61.98 42.01
CA ILE A 543 -11.24 62.60 43.31
C ILE A 543 -9.78 63.09 43.24
N PRO A 544 -9.52 64.41 43.15
CA PRO A 544 -8.16 64.95 43.12
C PRO A 544 -7.52 64.92 44.52
N GLU A 545 -6.33 64.30 44.61
CA GLU A 545 -5.50 64.21 45.83
C GLU A 545 -4.48 65.36 45.94
N ARG A 546 -4.37 66.21 44.91
CA ARG A 546 -3.76 67.55 45.01
C ARG A 546 -4.49 68.57 44.16
N GLU A 547 -4.29 69.84 44.48
CA GLU A 547 -4.74 70.99 43.68
C GLU A 547 -4.05 71.05 42.30
N GLY A 548 -4.63 71.88 41.42
CA GLY A 548 -4.04 72.22 40.13
C GLY A 548 -4.86 71.75 38.91
N TYR A 549 -4.18 71.69 37.77
CA TYR A 549 -4.76 71.41 36.46
C TYR A 549 -4.57 69.94 36.09
N TRP A 550 -5.66 69.25 35.77
CA TRP A 550 -5.68 67.82 35.50
C TRP A 550 -6.27 67.52 34.11
N PRO A 551 -5.42 67.28 33.10
CA PRO A 551 -5.85 66.83 31.79
C PRO A 551 -6.05 65.31 31.82
N PHE A 552 -7.30 64.86 31.84
CA PHE A 552 -7.67 63.45 31.75
C PHE A 552 -7.89 63.03 30.29
N THR A 553 -7.32 61.90 29.91
CA THR A 553 -7.71 61.13 28.73
C THR A 553 -8.52 59.93 29.21
N ILE A 554 -9.81 59.94 28.92
CA ILE A 554 -10.73 58.85 29.25
C ILE A 554 -10.85 57.98 28.01
N THR A 555 -10.62 56.68 28.15
CA THR A 555 -10.71 55.70 27.05
C THR A 555 -11.76 54.66 27.39
N ALA A 556 -12.65 54.38 26.45
CA ALA A 556 -13.62 53.30 26.51
C ALA A 556 -13.27 52.23 25.48
N GLN A 557 -13.29 50.97 25.90
CA GLN A 557 -13.02 49.83 25.04
C GLN A 557 -13.88 48.62 25.42
N LEU A 558 -14.41 47.93 24.41
CA LEU A 558 -15.02 46.62 24.52
C LEU A 558 -14.46 45.73 23.40
N GLU A 559 -14.38 44.42 23.64
CA GLU A 559 -14.01 43.46 22.62
C GLU A 559 -14.99 43.50 21.43
N GLY A 560 -14.50 43.25 20.21
CA GLY A 560 -15.25 43.46 18.96
C GLY A 560 -15.55 44.93 18.59
N HIS A 561 -15.38 45.90 19.51
CA HIS A 561 -15.67 47.32 19.29
C HIS A 561 -14.40 48.15 19.09
N ALA A 562 -14.53 49.33 18.48
CA ALA A 562 -13.43 50.27 18.34
C ALA A 562 -13.10 50.93 19.70
N SER A 563 -11.82 51.06 20.04
CA SER A 563 -11.44 51.88 21.19
C SER A 563 -11.70 53.36 20.87
N SER A 564 -12.32 54.10 21.79
CA SER A 564 -12.56 55.54 21.61
C SER A 564 -12.17 56.29 22.87
N SER A 565 -11.61 57.50 22.73
CA SER A 565 -11.14 58.32 23.84
C SER A 565 -11.58 59.77 23.71
N ILE A 566 -11.64 60.45 24.86
CA ILE A 566 -11.96 61.88 24.98
C ILE A 566 -11.03 62.54 25.99
N GLU A 567 -10.67 63.80 25.74
CA GLU A 567 -9.93 64.64 26.68
C GLU A 567 -10.91 65.46 27.53
N PHE A 568 -10.70 65.49 28.84
CA PHE A 568 -11.45 66.28 29.80
C PHE A 568 -10.52 66.94 30.82
N ILE A 569 -10.73 68.22 31.11
CA ILE A 569 -9.86 69.00 32.00
C ILE A 569 -10.58 69.29 33.32
N LEU A 570 -10.00 68.85 34.44
CA LEU A 570 -10.51 69.19 35.78
C LEU A 570 -9.55 70.16 36.47
N THR A 571 -10.07 71.26 37.01
CA THR A 571 -9.29 72.20 37.83
C THR A 571 -9.64 72.02 39.29
N ALA A 572 -8.71 71.47 40.08
CA ALA A 572 -8.86 71.33 41.52
C ALA A 572 -8.39 72.60 42.25
N LEU A 573 -9.32 73.31 42.87
CA LEU A 573 -9.11 74.58 43.58
C LEU A 573 -8.78 74.34 45.07
N PRO A 574 -7.91 75.15 45.69
CA PRO A 574 -7.57 75.03 47.11
C PRO A 574 -8.77 75.23 48.04
N ILE A 575 -8.70 74.63 49.23
CA ILE A 575 -9.63 74.94 50.33
C ILE A 575 -9.16 76.24 51.00
N GLN A 576 -10.02 77.26 51.03
CA GLN A 576 -9.70 78.52 51.69
C GLN A 576 -9.57 78.34 53.22
N ILE A 577 -8.60 78.98 53.86
CA ILE A 577 -8.38 78.96 55.31
C ILE A 577 -8.91 80.25 55.94
N GLN A 578 -9.72 80.09 56.99
CA GLN A 578 -10.05 81.16 57.94
C GLN A 578 -9.19 81.03 59.20
N ALA A 579 -8.60 82.14 59.64
CA ALA A 579 -7.72 82.19 60.80
C ALA A 579 -8.29 83.10 61.90
N GLU A 580 -8.24 82.63 63.16
CA GLU A 580 -8.78 83.32 64.34
C GLU A 580 -7.73 83.38 65.46
N MET A 581 -7.47 84.58 65.99
CA MET A 581 -6.50 84.78 67.07
C MET A 581 -7.12 84.44 68.43
N LEU A 582 -6.54 83.49 69.16
CA LEU A 582 -7.02 83.07 70.48
C LEU A 582 -6.24 83.71 71.65
N SER A 583 -4.99 84.12 71.45
CA SER A 583 -4.17 84.72 72.50
C SER A 583 -4.44 86.22 72.71
N SER A 584 -4.14 86.68 73.93
CA SER A 584 -4.17 88.11 74.26
C SER A 584 -3.15 88.91 73.44
N LEU A 585 -3.54 90.12 73.03
CA LEU A 585 -2.71 91.05 72.26
C LEU A 585 -1.87 91.99 73.17
N THR A 586 -1.63 91.63 74.42
CA THR A 586 -0.87 92.43 75.40
C THR A 586 0.14 91.57 76.17
N VAL A 587 1.40 92.00 76.24
CA VAL A 587 2.55 91.20 76.68
C VAL A 587 3.50 92.01 77.57
N VAL A 588 4.17 91.34 78.52
CA VAL A 588 5.28 91.93 79.30
C VAL A 588 6.62 91.41 78.74
N GLU A 589 7.59 92.30 78.48
CA GLU A 589 8.91 91.91 77.98
C GLU A 589 9.61 90.97 78.96
N GLY A 590 10.49 90.09 78.46
CA GLY A 590 11.18 89.12 79.31
C GLY A 590 10.31 87.99 79.86
N THR A 591 8.99 88.12 79.87
CA THR A 591 8.06 87.01 80.15
C THR A 591 7.75 86.22 78.88
N ASP A 592 7.62 84.91 79.03
CA ASP A 592 7.13 84.05 77.95
C ASP A 592 5.61 84.18 77.88
N PHE A 593 5.07 84.35 76.67
CA PHE A 593 3.64 84.29 76.40
C PHE A 593 3.41 83.44 75.16
N ASP A 594 2.29 82.73 75.15
CA ASP A 594 1.90 81.91 74.00
C ASP A 594 1.13 82.76 72.99
N ILE A 595 1.59 82.77 71.74
CA ILE A 595 0.83 83.23 70.58
C ILE A 595 0.04 82.03 70.09
N THR A 596 -1.28 82.08 70.19
CA THR A 596 -2.17 80.96 69.83
C THR A 596 -3.19 81.41 68.79
N ILE A 597 -3.31 80.64 67.71
CA ILE A 597 -4.21 80.88 66.58
C ILE A 597 -4.99 79.59 66.25
N LYS A 598 -6.26 79.72 65.87
CA LYS A 598 -7.12 78.64 65.36
C LYS A 598 -7.28 78.77 63.85
N LEU A 599 -7.15 77.67 63.13
CA LEU A 599 -7.38 77.57 61.69
C LEU A 599 -8.57 76.66 61.39
N THR A 600 -9.51 77.13 60.58
CA THR A 600 -10.66 76.36 60.09
C THR A 600 -10.81 76.50 58.58
N ALA A 601 -11.28 75.46 57.90
CA ALA A 601 -11.62 75.55 56.48
C ALA A 601 -12.81 76.50 56.28
N GLN A 602 -12.73 77.41 55.31
CA GLN A 602 -13.71 78.48 55.14
C GLN A 602 -15.10 77.92 54.82
N GLY A 603 -16.08 78.25 55.66
CA GLY A 603 -17.45 77.77 55.52
C GLY A 603 -17.73 76.42 56.18
N THR A 604 -16.75 75.80 56.85
CA THR A 604 -16.93 74.62 57.69
C THR A 604 -16.39 74.86 59.11
N ASP A 605 -16.76 73.99 60.05
CA ASP A 605 -16.16 73.96 61.40
C ASP A 605 -14.90 73.07 61.45
N ASP A 606 -14.43 72.54 60.30
CA ASP A 606 -13.35 71.56 60.26
C ASP A 606 -11.99 72.23 60.53
N PRO A 607 -11.20 71.70 61.48
CA PRO A 607 -9.90 72.25 61.84
C PRO A 607 -8.84 71.95 60.78
N VAL A 608 -8.07 72.95 60.36
CA VAL A 608 -6.95 72.76 59.42
C VAL A 608 -5.72 72.27 60.19
N THR A 609 -5.55 70.94 60.24
CA THR A 609 -4.44 70.27 60.95
C THR A 609 -3.19 70.07 60.09
N GLY A 610 -2.03 69.91 60.74
CA GLY A 610 -0.73 69.73 60.10
C GLY A 610 -0.32 70.85 59.13
N ALA A 611 -0.70 72.10 59.40
CA ALA A 611 -0.23 73.29 58.68
C ALA A 611 1.12 73.78 59.24
N MET A 612 1.99 74.26 58.35
CA MET A 612 3.20 74.98 58.75
C MET A 612 2.83 76.43 59.02
N VAL A 613 2.37 76.69 60.24
CA VAL A 613 2.07 78.04 60.72
C VAL A 613 3.34 78.67 61.28
N LYS A 614 3.66 79.89 60.84
CA LYS A 614 4.77 80.67 61.37
C LYS A 614 4.30 82.09 61.69
N PHE A 615 4.85 82.70 62.72
CA PHE A 615 4.60 84.11 63.05
C PHE A 615 5.89 84.92 63.06
N ARG A 616 5.80 86.22 62.82
CA ARG A 616 6.83 87.19 63.22
C ARG A 616 6.19 88.37 63.93
N LEU A 617 6.97 88.99 64.81
CA LEU A 617 6.61 90.24 65.48
C LEU A 617 7.54 91.34 64.97
N THR A 618 7.03 92.17 64.07
CA THR A 618 7.73 93.36 63.56
C THR A 618 7.36 94.56 64.43
N PRO A 619 8.28 95.44 64.82
CA PRO A 619 7.92 96.68 65.50
C PRO A 619 6.95 97.53 64.65
N ALA A 620 5.99 98.19 65.28
CA ALA A 620 5.00 98.99 64.55
C ALA A 620 5.69 100.13 63.76
N GLY A 621 5.51 100.11 62.43
CA GLY A 621 6.16 101.04 61.50
C GLY A 621 7.45 100.54 60.84
N THR A 622 7.88 99.30 61.10
CA THR A 622 8.97 98.63 60.36
C THR A 622 8.45 97.39 59.63
N ASP A 623 7.95 97.57 58.41
CA ASP A 623 7.39 96.48 57.61
C ASP A 623 8.45 95.43 57.28
N GLY A 624 8.13 94.16 57.50
CA GLY A 624 8.90 93.01 57.01
C GLY A 624 10.23 92.69 57.71
N ALA A 625 10.64 93.44 58.73
CA ALA A 625 11.92 93.27 59.41
C ALA A 625 11.88 92.18 60.50
N GLY A 626 12.08 90.91 60.12
CA GLY A 626 12.24 89.80 61.08
C GLY A 626 12.10 88.42 60.44
N GLU A 627 12.72 87.42 61.05
CA GLU A 627 12.54 86.00 60.70
C GLU A 627 11.22 85.47 61.28
N PHE A 628 10.59 84.55 60.54
CA PHE A 628 9.38 83.85 60.98
C PHE A 628 9.75 82.71 61.93
N THR A 629 9.11 82.68 63.10
CA THR A 629 9.21 81.62 64.11
C THR A 629 8.09 80.61 63.90
N ASP A 630 8.42 79.32 63.92
CA ASP A 630 7.43 78.24 63.73
C ASP A 630 6.47 78.12 64.93
N MET A 631 5.21 77.79 64.65
CA MET A 631 4.19 77.47 65.64
C MET A 631 3.91 75.96 65.62
N VAL A 632 3.66 75.38 66.79
CA VAL A 632 3.40 73.96 66.97
C VAL A 632 1.91 73.74 67.19
N GLU A 633 1.32 72.75 66.52
CA GLU A 633 -0.07 72.37 66.77
C GLU A 633 -0.24 71.87 68.20
N THR A 634 -1.25 72.37 68.89
CA THR A 634 -1.59 71.99 70.27
C THR A 634 -2.33 70.65 70.28
N THR A 635 -2.72 70.18 71.48
CA THR A 635 -3.62 69.02 71.62
C THR A 635 -5.04 69.28 71.10
N THR A 636 -5.39 70.51 70.74
CA THR A 636 -6.65 70.85 70.05
C THR A 636 -6.37 70.94 68.54
N PRO A 637 -6.96 70.08 67.70
CA PRO A 637 -6.76 70.10 66.26
C PRO A 637 -7.00 71.48 65.64
N GLY A 638 -6.12 71.90 64.73
CA GLY A 638 -6.17 73.19 64.05
C GLY A 638 -5.84 74.40 64.92
N VAL A 639 -5.48 74.21 66.20
CA VAL A 639 -5.01 75.29 67.08
C VAL A 639 -3.49 75.21 67.20
N TYR A 640 -2.80 76.24 66.71
CA TYR A 640 -1.34 76.36 66.72
C TYR A 640 -0.91 77.32 67.82
N SER A 641 0.17 76.99 68.51
CA SER A 641 0.75 77.84 69.55
C SER A 641 2.27 77.93 69.45
N ALA A 642 2.82 79.09 69.80
CA ALA A 642 4.25 79.26 70.01
C ALA A 642 4.52 80.12 71.25
N PRO A 643 5.36 79.66 72.19
CA PRO A 643 5.88 80.52 73.23
C PRO A 643 6.85 81.52 72.61
N TYR A 644 6.59 82.81 72.78
CA TYR A 644 7.50 83.88 72.41
C TYR A 644 7.89 84.69 73.64
N ARG A 645 9.14 85.16 73.65
CA ARG A 645 9.64 86.10 74.65
C ARG A 645 10.09 87.35 73.91
N ILE A 646 9.42 88.48 74.15
CA ILE A 646 9.87 89.74 73.57
C ILE A 646 11.24 90.08 74.18
N PRO A 647 12.29 90.30 73.36
CA PRO A 647 13.63 90.58 73.85
C PRO A 647 13.64 91.78 74.79
N LEU A 648 14.35 91.60 75.91
CA LEU A 648 14.66 92.67 76.85
C LEU A 648 15.43 93.79 76.13
N TYR A 649 15.22 95.04 76.54
CA TYR A 649 15.89 96.25 76.03
C TYR A 649 15.41 96.82 74.67
N LEU A 650 14.24 96.45 74.16
CA LEU A 650 13.67 97.08 72.96
C LEU A 650 12.76 98.27 73.34
N ASP A 651 13.05 99.48 72.85
CA ASP A 651 12.28 100.71 73.15
C ASP A 651 10.86 100.77 72.51
N THR A 652 10.46 99.72 71.78
CA THR A 652 9.17 99.65 71.07
C THR A 652 8.06 99.04 71.92
N THR A 653 6.93 99.77 72.00
CA THR A 653 5.75 99.44 72.80
C THR A 653 4.62 98.79 72.00
N GLN A 654 4.69 98.81 70.66
CA GLN A 654 3.74 98.18 69.75
C GLN A 654 4.47 97.36 68.68
N TYR A 655 3.88 96.23 68.33
CA TYR A 655 4.34 95.29 67.33
C TYR A 655 3.16 94.91 66.41
N ASN A 656 3.47 94.62 65.15
CA ASN A 656 2.58 93.92 64.24
C ASN A 656 2.92 92.43 64.33
N LEU A 657 1.91 91.62 64.69
CA LEU A 657 1.95 90.18 64.61
C LEU A 657 1.53 89.77 63.20
N GLU A 658 2.48 89.24 62.43
CA GLU A 658 2.24 88.75 61.08
C GLU A 658 2.32 87.23 61.10
N ILE A 659 1.24 86.54 60.73
CA ILE A 659 1.17 85.09 60.71
C ILE A 659 1.06 84.62 59.27
N LYS A 660 2.04 83.83 58.84
CA LYS A 660 2.05 83.11 57.57
C LYS A 660 1.59 81.68 57.83
N ILE A 661 0.62 81.22 57.05
CA ILE A 661 0.13 79.84 57.08
C ILE A 661 0.50 79.22 55.74
N ASP A 662 1.09 78.02 55.78
CA ASP A 662 1.58 77.29 54.62
C ASP A 662 1.12 75.83 54.75
N LYS A 663 0.25 75.39 53.85
CA LYS A 663 -0.40 74.06 53.91
C LYS A 663 -0.84 73.61 52.52
N ASP A 664 -0.26 72.50 52.05
CA ASP A 664 -0.59 71.89 50.76
C ASP A 664 -2.10 71.75 50.54
N ASN A 665 -2.59 72.23 49.39
CA ASN A 665 -4.00 72.27 48.96
C ASN A 665 -4.93 73.21 49.74
N TYR A 666 -4.38 74.11 50.57
CA TYR A 666 -5.14 75.14 51.28
C TYR A 666 -4.54 76.53 51.07
N GLU A 667 -5.39 77.53 50.87
CA GLU A 667 -4.98 78.92 50.63
C GLU A 667 -5.53 79.83 51.73
N LEU A 668 -4.69 80.64 52.38
CA LEU A 668 -5.16 81.64 53.34
C LEU A 668 -5.92 82.74 52.60
N THR A 669 -7.05 83.21 53.14
CA THR A 669 -7.77 84.36 52.60
C THR A 669 -6.97 85.67 52.81
N GLY A 670 -5.97 85.89 51.96
CA GLY A 670 -4.92 86.92 52.04
C GLY A 670 -3.53 86.33 52.31
N GLU A 671 -2.47 86.97 51.84
CA GLU A 671 -1.08 86.46 51.96
C GLU A 671 -0.57 86.31 53.41
N LEU A 672 -1.12 87.11 54.33
CA LEU A 672 -0.73 87.16 55.75
C LEU A 672 -1.95 87.46 56.62
N PHE A 673 -2.04 86.80 57.78
CA PHE A 673 -2.95 87.20 58.85
C PHE A 673 -2.26 88.22 59.76
N LEU A 674 -2.83 89.41 59.89
CA LEU A 674 -2.21 90.56 60.57
C LEU A 674 -2.98 90.96 61.83
N GLN A 675 -2.27 91.13 62.95
CA GLN A 675 -2.80 91.67 64.22
C GLN A 675 -1.82 92.65 64.86
N SER A 676 -2.29 93.47 65.82
CA SER A 676 -1.43 94.40 66.57
C SER A 676 -1.29 94.00 68.03
N LEU A 677 -0.06 94.04 68.57
CA LEU A 677 0.32 93.54 69.89
C LEU A 677 1.08 94.62 70.70
N ALA A 678 0.77 94.78 71.98
CA ALA A 678 1.37 95.78 72.86
C ALA A 678 2.33 95.20 73.92
N LYS A 679 3.41 95.93 74.24
CA LYS A 679 4.51 95.49 75.12
C LYS A 679 4.71 96.39 76.37
N PHE A 680 4.95 95.78 77.54
CA PHE A 680 5.38 96.42 78.80
C PHE A 680 6.83 96.02 79.19
N ASN A 681 7.49 96.72 80.13
CA ASN A 681 8.94 96.52 80.43
C ASN A 681 9.22 95.76 81.76
N ASP A 682 10.35 95.03 81.83
CA ASP A 682 10.85 94.28 83.01
C ASP A 682 12.41 94.29 83.03
N ASP A 683 12.99 94.78 84.12
CA ASP A 683 14.42 95.12 84.21
C ASP A 683 15.33 93.98 84.75
N ILE A 684 14.79 92.85 85.23
CA ILE A 684 15.58 91.92 86.07
C ILE A 684 16.39 90.87 85.28
N LEU A 685 15.91 90.40 84.12
CA LEU A 685 16.40 89.16 83.46
C LEU A 685 17.68 89.31 82.61
N ARG A 686 18.45 90.37 82.79
CA ARG A 686 19.27 90.96 81.71
C ARG A 686 20.78 90.61 81.68
N LEU A 687 21.25 89.48 82.26
CA LEU A 687 22.68 89.38 82.69
C LEU A 687 23.50 88.05 82.57
N THR A 688 23.13 86.96 81.85
CA THR A 688 24.00 85.73 81.85
C THR A 688 23.87 84.76 80.65
N PRO A 689 24.95 84.54 79.85
CA PRO A 689 25.03 83.43 78.86
C PRO A 689 26.41 82.70 78.72
N ILE A 690 26.44 81.64 77.87
CA ILE A 690 27.58 80.98 77.14
C ILE A 690 28.09 79.59 77.66
N ILE A 691 28.59 78.72 76.73
CA ILE A 691 29.17 77.33 76.84
C ILE A 691 28.10 76.19 76.75
N THR A 692 28.13 75.10 75.95
CA THR A 692 28.95 74.47 74.84
C THR A 692 28.05 73.49 74.01
N GLY A 693 28.42 72.78 72.92
CA GLY A 693 29.67 72.75 72.12
C GLY A 693 30.00 71.48 71.26
N ALA A 694 29.06 70.91 70.46
CA ALA A 694 29.26 69.92 69.37
C ALA A 694 29.67 68.43 69.66
N GLY A 695 29.27 67.51 68.75
CA GLY A 695 29.62 66.07 68.74
C GLY A 695 29.28 65.39 67.38
N ALA A 696 30.03 64.36 66.95
CA ALA A 696 30.21 64.03 65.52
C ALA A 696 29.75 62.64 65.02
N SER A 697 29.75 62.51 63.69
CA SER A 697 29.39 61.41 62.79
C SER A 697 30.09 60.04 62.97
N ALA A 698 29.38 58.93 62.70
CA ALA A 698 29.97 57.63 62.32
C ALA A 698 28.96 56.67 61.64
N PHE A 699 29.01 56.45 60.31
CA PHE A 699 28.25 55.36 59.65
C PHE A 699 28.78 54.86 58.27
N GLY A 700 30.09 54.96 58.01
CA GLY A 700 30.65 54.82 56.65
C GLY A 700 31.28 53.48 56.21
N LEU A 701 31.09 52.36 56.92
CA LEU A 701 31.98 51.18 56.77
C LEU A 701 31.36 49.79 56.50
N ILE A 702 30.04 49.68 56.27
CA ILE A 702 29.36 48.38 56.09
C ILE A 702 29.23 47.94 54.60
N ALA A 703 29.32 48.87 53.65
CA ALA A 703 28.95 48.62 52.25
C ALA A 703 29.91 47.73 51.41
N LEU A 704 31.16 47.49 51.85
CA LEU A 704 32.20 46.93 50.97
C LEU A 704 32.16 45.39 50.82
N VAL A 705 31.51 44.66 51.73
CA VAL A 705 31.67 43.19 51.84
C VAL A 705 30.72 42.39 50.93
N ALA A 706 29.58 42.96 50.52
CA ALA A 706 28.56 42.24 49.75
C ALA A 706 28.97 41.93 48.28
N VAL A 707 29.78 42.78 47.66
CA VAL A 707 30.02 42.77 46.20
C VAL A 707 30.88 41.59 45.72
N LEU A 708 31.75 41.04 46.58
CA LEU A 708 32.74 40.05 46.16
C LEU A 708 32.21 38.60 46.10
N ARG A 709 31.08 38.28 46.73
CA ARG A 709 30.57 36.90 46.82
C ARG A 709 29.79 36.42 45.60
N VAL A 710 29.24 37.35 44.80
CA VAL A 710 28.40 37.04 43.62
C VAL A 710 29.22 36.59 42.39
N ARG A 711 30.53 36.88 42.36
CA ARG A 711 31.33 36.80 41.13
C ARG A 711 31.91 35.40 40.81
N SER A 712 31.92 34.45 41.75
CA SER A 712 32.46 33.10 41.54
C SER A 712 31.44 32.10 40.99
N VAL A 713 30.17 32.19 41.41
CA VAL A 713 29.12 31.24 41.01
C VAL A 713 28.82 31.30 39.50
N ARG A 714 28.79 32.51 38.92
CA ARG A 714 28.54 32.73 37.48
C ARG A 714 29.57 32.06 36.55
N ARG A 715 30.79 31.76 37.03
CA ARG A 715 31.85 31.17 36.20
C ARG A 715 31.74 29.65 36.05
N LYS A 716 30.99 28.98 36.92
CA LYS A 716 30.78 27.51 36.85
C LYS A 716 29.67 27.15 35.85
N ALA A 717 28.55 27.89 35.89
CA ALA A 717 27.42 27.69 34.98
C ALA A 717 27.79 27.86 33.48
N GLN A 718 28.69 28.79 33.16
CA GLN A 718 29.10 29.05 31.77
C GLN A 718 29.88 27.89 31.14
N ILE A 719 30.69 27.16 31.92
CA ILE A 719 31.46 26.01 31.42
C ILE A 719 30.52 24.84 31.13
N GLU A 720 29.48 24.67 31.94
CA GLU A 720 28.48 23.62 31.78
C GLU A 720 27.61 23.84 30.53
N SER A 721 27.14 25.07 30.29
CA SER A 721 26.44 25.42 29.05
C SER A 721 27.29 25.24 27.79
N ASP A 722 28.58 25.59 27.85
CA ASP A 722 29.49 25.45 26.70
C ASP A 722 29.68 23.96 26.31
N VAL A 723 29.77 23.05 27.30
CA VAL A 723 29.90 21.60 27.03
C VAL A 723 28.61 21.00 26.47
N VAL A 724 27.44 21.42 26.96
CA VAL A 724 26.14 20.99 26.42
C VAL A 724 25.97 21.46 24.97
N ASN A 725 26.30 22.72 24.69
CA ASN A 725 26.27 23.26 23.34
C ASN A 725 27.22 22.52 22.40
N LYS A 726 28.44 22.15 22.83
CA LYS A 726 29.32 21.32 22.00
C LYS A 726 28.66 19.99 21.59
N ARG A 727 28.03 19.29 22.55
CA ARG A 727 27.36 18.01 22.26
C ARG A 727 26.25 18.15 21.23
N ARG A 728 25.48 19.25 21.24
CA ARG A 728 24.47 19.53 20.20
C ARG A 728 25.07 19.61 18.80
N PHE A 729 26.24 20.24 18.63
CA PHE A 729 26.95 20.27 17.34
C PHE A 729 27.51 18.91 16.96
N ASP A 730 28.15 18.20 17.91
CA ASP A 730 28.68 16.85 17.68
C ASP A 730 27.58 15.86 17.27
N ASP A 731 26.39 15.96 17.89
CA ASP A 731 25.22 15.13 17.57
C ASP A 731 24.59 15.54 16.23
N ALA A 732 24.37 16.82 15.95
CA ALA A 732 23.82 17.28 14.67
C ALA A 732 24.74 16.96 13.47
N ASP A 733 26.06 17.10 13.63
CA ASP A 733 27.05 16.67 12.63
C ASP A 733 27.15 15.13 12.53
N ASN A 734 26.67 14.38 13.52
CA ASN A 734 26.65 12.93 13.44
C ASN A 734 25.58 12.39 12.47
N ILE A 735 24.60 13.20 12.04
CA ILE A 735 23.52 12.78 11.12
C ILE A 735 23.98 12.89 9.66
N ILE A 736 23.77 11.81 8.90
CA ILE A 736 23.97 11.74 7.44
C ILE A 736 22.64 12.00 6.72
N GLY A 737 21.54 11.45 7.24
CA GLY A 737 20.19 11.65 6.69
C GLY A 737 19.11 10.98 7.54
N VAL A 738 17.86 11.32 7.24
CA VAL A 738 16.65 10.77 7.88
C VAL A 738 15.66 10.37 6.79
N ILE A 739 15.04 9.20 6.96
CA ILE A 739 14.03 8.66 6.06
C ILE A 739 12.83 8.20 6.90
N VAL A 740 11.64 8.66 6.55
CA VAL A 740 10.38 8.24 7.15
C VAL A 740 9.64 7.37 6.13
N MET A 741 9.26 6.16 6.53
CA MET A 741 8.57 5.18 5.68
C MET A 741 7.29 4.69 6.33
N HIS A 742 6.26 4.42 5.52
CA HIS A 742 5.01 3.85 6.01
C HIS A 742 5.19 2.35 6.36
N LYS A 743 4.98 1.99 7.63
CA LYS A 743 5.20 0.66 8.24
C LYS A 743 4.49 -0.48 7.48
N ASN A 744 3.37 -0.19 6.81
CA ASN A 744 2.55 -1.19 6.12
C ASN A 744 2.76 -1.28 4.60
N SER A 745 3.24 -0.24 3.91
CA SER A 745 3.60 -0.33 2.48
C SER A 745 5.10 -0.47 2.24
N GLY A 746 5.95 0.06 3.12
CA GLY A 746 7.39 0.21 2.88
C GLY A 746 7.73 1.38 1.96
N ILE A 747 6.74 2.17 1.55
CA ILE A 747 6.93 3.36 0.71
C ILE A 747 7.55 4.46 1.60
N PRO A 748 8.68 5.08 1.21
CA PRO A 748 9.16 6.29 1.85
C PRO A 748 8.13 7.41 1.62
N VAL A 749 7.81 8.14 2.67
CA VAL A 749 6.94 9.34 2.62
C VAL A 749 7.76 10.62 2.74
N TYR A 750 9.02 10.51 3.15
CA TYR A 750 9.98 11.61 3.26
C TYR A 750 11.41 11.07 3.35
N SER A 751 12.36 11.80 2.76
CA SER A 751 13.79 11.52 2.85
C SER A 751 14.59 12.82 2.76
N ARG A 752 15.44 13.09 3.76
CA ARG A 752 16.35 14.24 3.77
C ARG A 752 17.79 13.78 3.98
N ILE A 753 18.66 14.12 3.03
CA ILE A 753 20.10 13.86 3.11
C ILE A 753 20.77 15.16 3.57
N VAL A 754 21.52 15.07 4.67
CA VAL A 754 22.10 16.20 5.42
C VAL A 754 23.55 16.47 5.02
N LYS A 755 24.25 15.42 4.56
CA LYS A 755 25.63 15.48 4.10
C LYS A 755 25.67 15.04 2.63
N GLY A 756 25.93 15.97 1.73
CA GLY A 756 26.23 15.67 0.33
C GLY A 756 27.49 14.80 0.19
N GLY A 757 27.64 14.14 -0.96
CA GLY A 757 28.73 13.20 -1.23
C GLY A 757 28.39 11.72 -0.99
N PHE A 758 27.12 11.39 -0.72
CA PHE A 758 26.60 10.03 -0.80
C PHE A 758 25.94 9.81 -2.16
N GLU A 759 26.35 8.77 -2.89
CA GLU A 759 25.72 8.36 -4.15
C GLU A 759 24.28 7.87 -3.90
N GLU A 760 23.37 8.10 -4.86
CA GLU A 760 22.00 7.59 -4.82
C GLU A 760 21.94 6.06 -4.59
N GLY A 761 22.96 5.33 -5.04
CA GLY A 761 23.13 3.90 -4.79
C GLY A 761 23.19 3.51 -3.31
N ILE A 762 23.77 4.36 -2.43
CA ILE A 762 23.79 4.10 -0.98
C ILE A 762 22.39 4.32 -0.38
N VAL A 763 21.65 5.32 -0.88
CA VAL A 763 20.27 5.58 -0.46
C VAL A 763 19.34 4.44 -0.91
N ALA A 764 19.48 3.96 -2.14
CA ALA A 764 18.73 2.82 -2.66
C ALA A 764 19.07 1.51 -1.92
N ALA A 765 20.35 1.26 -1.63
CA ALA A 765 20.79 0.13 -0.81
C ALA A 765 20.26 0.22 0.63
N PHE A 766 20.18 1.42 1.20
CA PHE A 766 19.60 1.67 2.52
C PHE A 766 18.09 1.43 2.55
N ILE A 767 17.34 1.96 1.59
CA ILE A 767 15.89 1.70 1.45
C ILE A 767 15.63 0.19 1.33
N SER A 768 16.45 -0.50 0.52
CA SER A 768 16.41 -1.96 0.39
C SER A 768 16.68 -2.68 1.72
N ALA A 769 17.70 -2.24 2.47
CA ALA A 769 18.04 -2.82 3.77
C ALA A 769 16.93 -2.61 4.82
N VAL A 770 16.40 -1.39 4.98
CA VAL A 770 15.30 -1.15 5.95
C VAL A 770 14.01 -1.86 5.53
N THR A 771 13.74 -1.97 4.22
CA THR A 771 12.63 -2.78 3.70
C THR A 771 12.80 -4.27 4.02
N HIS A 772 14.03 -4.78 4.07
CA HIS A 772 14.32 -6.15 4.51
C HIS A 772 14.10 -6.31 6.03
N PHE A 773 14.67 -5.40 6.85
CA PHE A 773 14.49 -5.40 8.32
C PHE A 773 13.04 -5.22 8.76
N ARG A 774 12.17 -4.65 7.91
CA ARG A 774 10.71 -4.56 8.12
C ARG A 774 10.06 -5.90 8.53
N GLN A 775 10.60 -7.04 8.09
CA GLN A 775 10.09 -8.36 8.48
C GLN A 775 10.39 -8.71 9.95
N GLU A 776 11.51 -8.22 10.49
CA GLU A 776 11.94 -8.44 11.88
C GLU A 776 11.25 -7.48 12.86
N PHE A 777 10.91 -6.26 12.42
CA PHE A 777 10.20 -5.25 13.22
C PHE A 777 8.81 -5.67 13.74
N LYS A 778 8.23 -6.77 13.25
CA LYS A 778 7.01 -7.36 13.82
C LYS A 778 7.19 -8.01 15.19
N MET A 779 8.44 -8.18 15.65
CA MET A 779 8.75 -8.75 16.97
C MET A 779 8.86 -7.70 18.09
N PHE A 780 8.74 -6.40 17.77
CA PHE A 780 9.07 -5.29 18.68
C PHE A 780 7.91 -4.30 18.92
N ASP A 781 6.65 -4.68 18.66
CA ASP A 781 5.50 -3.77 18.88
C ASP A 781 5.35 -3.32 20.37
N ASP A 782 5.95 -4.05 21.33
CA ASP A 782 6.05 -3.67 22.75
C ASP A 782 7.06 -2.52 23.02
N GLU A 783 7.88 -2.12 22.03
CA GLU A 783 8.93 -1.09 22.13
C GLU A 783 8.68 0.13 21.22
N ALA A 784 7.42 0.40 20.86
CA ALA A 784 7.05 1.61 20.13
C ALA A 784 7.60 2.91 20.79
N MET A 785 7.96 3.88 19.95
CA MET A 785 8.60 5.16 20.30
C MET A 785 10.01 5.11 20.93
N LYS A 786 10.67 3.94 21.00
CA LYS A 786 12.09 3.85 21.43
C LYS A 786 13.06 3.76 20.25
N VAL A 787 14.33 4.13 20.48
CA VAL A 787 15.38 3.88 19.48
C VAL A 787 15.79 2.42 19.43
N ILE A 788 15.52 1.78 18.29
CA ILE A 788 15.98 0.43 17.96
C ILE A 788 17.27 0.55 17.12
N PRO A 789 18.41 0.01 17.59
CA PRO A 789 19.66 0.00 16.83
C PRO A 789 19.67 -1.14 15.79
N ILE A 790 19.55 -0.79 14.49
CA ILE A 790 19.62 -1.77 13.39
C ILE A 790 21.08 -2.16 13.09
N SER A 791 21.98 -1.18 13.07
CA SER A 791 23.43 -1.37 12.86
C SER A 791 24.20 -0.23 13.52
N ASP A 792 25.53 -0.27 13.61
CA ASP A 792 26.31 0.80 14.28
C ASP A 792 26.03 2.22 13.74
N ILE A 793 25.62 2.32 12.47
CA ILE A 793 25.32 3.56 11.74
C ILE A 793 23.83 3.76 11.44
N ILE A 794 22.94 2.86 11.84
CA ILE A 794 21.49 2.97 11.60
C ILE A 794 20.72 2.83 12.92
N ARG A 795 19.86 3.80 13.18
CA ARG A 795 18.91 3.84 14.31
C ARG A 795 17.51 4.01 13.73
N ALA A 796 16.51 3.34 14.28
CA ALA A 796 15.12 3.54 13.87
C ALA A 796 14.22 3.74 15.08
N VAL A 797 13.21 4.60 14.93
CA VAL A 797 12.12 4.78 15.89
C VAL A 797 10.83 4.40 15.20
N GLN A 798 10.09 3.48 15.81
CA GLN A 798 8.86 2.92 15.24
C GLN A 798 7.64 3.60 15.87
N THR A 799 6.74 4.10 15.04
CA THR A 799 5.44 4.67 15.44
C THR A 799 4.33 3.65 15.19
N ARG A 800 3.04 4.05 15.29
CA ARG A 800 1.92 3.16 14.97
C ARG A 800 1.95 2.75 13.50
N ASN A 801 2.10 3.72 12.59
CA ASN A 801 1.99 3.52 11.14
C ASN A 801 3.25 3.88 10.35
N LEU A 802 4.28 4.44 10.98
CA LEU A 802 5.53 4.88 10.33
C LEU A 802 6.78 4.26 10.99
N ILE A 803 7.91 4.36 10.28
CA ILE A 803 9.25 4.05 10.76
C ILE A 803 10.15 5.23 10.41
N CYS A 804 10.68 5.90 11.43
CA CYS A 804 11.65 6.99 11.30
C CYS A 804 13.06 6.42 11.41
N ALA A 805 13.77 6.27 10.29
CA ALA A 805 15.11 5.72 10.23
C ALA A 805 16.17 6.83 10.06
N PHE A 806 17.17 6.83 10.95
CA PHE A 806 18.26 7.80 11.03
C PHE A 806 19.57 7.12 10.64
N ILE A 807 20.34 7.78 9.78
CA ILE A 807 21.67 7.35 9.35
C ILE A 807 22.69 8.23 10.06
N THR A 808 23.63 7.63 10.79
CA THR A 808 24.64 8.35 11.57
C THR A 808 26.08 7.95 11.22
N VAL A 809 27.03 8.88 11.31
CA VAL A 809 28.46 8.64 11.05
C VAL A 809 29.09 7.74 12.14
N ARG A 810 28.58 7.83 13.37
CA ARG A 810 29.07 7.14 14.58
C ARG A 810 27.87 6.76 15.44
N SER A 811 28.04 5.85 16.40
CA SER A 811 27.00 5.52 17.38
C SER A 811 26.45 6.77 18.08
N ALA A 812 25.14 6.98 18.01
CA ALA A 812 24.45 8.11 18.62
C ALA A 812 24.64 8.18 20.15
N SER A 813 24.70 9.40 20.69
CA SER A 813 24.76 9.66 22.13
C SER A 813 23.41 9.37 22.81
N ILE A 814 23.37 9.26 24.16
CA ILE A 814 22.11 9.05 24.89
C ILE A 814 21.12 10.20 24.67
N GLU A 815 21.60 11.45 24.62
CA GLU A 815 20.74 12.61 24.35
C GLU A 815 20.31 12.66 22.87
N HIS A 816 21.16 12.19 21.95
CA HIS A 816 20.79 12.05 20.54
C HIS A 816 19.72 10.97 20.35
N ASN A 817 19.82 9.83 21.04
CA ASN A 817 18.75 8.83 21.03
C ASN A 817 17.43 9.43 21.52
N ARG A 818 17.42 10.18 22.63
CA ARG A 818 16.21 10.88 23.11
C ARG A 818 15.62 11.87 22.10
N LYS A 819 16.48 12.55 21.31
CA LYS A 819 16.01 13.40 20.21
C LYS A 819 15.39 12.59 19.08
N MET A 820 15.96 11.43 18.73
CA MET A 820 15.35 10.53 17.75
C MET A 820 13.99 10.02 18.23
N GLU A 821 13.85 9.69 19.52
CA GLU A 821 12.59 9.30 20.16
C GLU A 821 11.59 10.46 20.07
N SER A 822 11.98 11.68 20.46
CA SER A 822 11.13 12.88 20.37
C SER A 822 10.73 13.24 18.94
N TYR A 823 11.63 13.07 17.95
CA TYR A 823 11.29 13.19 16.53
C TYR A 823 10.24 12.14 16.15
N GLY A 824 10.41 10.88 16.55
CA GLY A 824 9.43 9.82 16.34
C GLY A 824 8.06 10.13 16.95
N GLU A 825 8.03 10.64 18.19
CA GLU A 825 6.79 11.07 18.88
C GLU A 825 6.11 12.23 18.15
N GLN A 826 6.85 13.24 17.68
CA GLN A 826 6.26 14.35 16.91
C GLN A 826 5.77 13.88 15.53
N VAL A 827 6.55 13.05 14.81
CA VAL A 827 6.12 12.46 13.53
C VAL A 827 4.86 11.62 13.68
N ALA A 828 4.76 10.83 14.76
CA ALA A 828 3.55 10.10 15.10
C ALA A 828 2.37 11.06 15.34
N THR A 829 2.57 12.11 16.13
CA THR A 829 1.55 13.11 16.46
C THR A 829 0.97 13.80 15.22
N TYR A 830 1.81 14.08 14.21
CA TYR A 830 1.35 14.73 12.97
C TYR A 830 0.81 13.76 11.92
N LEU A 831 1.31 12.51 11.83
CA LEU A 831 1.09 11.66 10.65
C LEU A 831 0.56 10.25 10.93
N ASP A 832 0.60 9.71 12.15
CA ASP A 832 0.09 8.34 12.39
C ASP A 832 -1.41 8.24 12.13
N ASP A 833 -2.21 9.23 12.54
CA ASP A 833 -3.66 9.23 12.32
C ASP A 833 -3.99 9.42 10.83
N PHE A 834 -3.25 10.28 10.11
CA PHE A 834 -3.36 10.46 8.65
C PHE A 834 -3.12 9.14 7.89
N TYR A 835 -2.10 8.37 8.27
CA TYR A 835 -1.80 7.07 7.67
C TYR A 835 -2.55 5.88 8.29
N THR A 836 -3.58 6.12 9.12
CA THR A 836 -4.45 5.05 9.62
C THR A 836 -5.46 4.59 8.57
N GLU A 837 -5.98 5.52 7.75
CA GLU A 837 -7.06 5.24 6.78
C GLU A 837 -6.58 5.18 5.32
N SER A 838 -5.65 6.06 4.93
CA SER A 838 -5.09 6.11 3.58
C SER A 838 -3.68 5.49 3.47
N ARG A 839 -3.47 4.62 2.48
CA ARG A 839 -2.10 4.24 2.06
C ARG A 839 -1.51 5.37 1.21
N PRO A 840 -0.22 5.73 1.35
CA PRO A 840 0.41 6.69 0.45
C PRO A 840 0.43 6.13 -0.99
N GLU A 841 -0.21 6.83 -1.92
CA GLU A 841 -0.25 6.49 -3.34
C GLU A 841 1.01 6.95 -4.10
N SER A 842 1.69 7.97 -3.58
CA SER A 842 2.96 8.52 -4.11
C SER A 842 3.98 8.76 -3.00
N ALA A 843 5.27 8.79 -3.35
CA ALA A 843 6.37 8.76 -2.38
C ALA A 843 6.66 10.09 -1.64
N ILE A 844 6.23 11.25 -2.16
CA ILE A 844 6.49 12.55 -1.52
C ILE A 844 5.32 13.51 -1.78
N ASP A 845 4.59 13.87 -0.72
CA ASP A 845 3.73 15.05 -0.69
C ASP A 845 4.57 16.23 -0.17
N SER A 846 4.61 17.34 -0.90
CA SER A 846 5.40 18.52 -0.52
C SER A 846 4.98 19.11 0.84
N ARG A 847 3.69 19.05 1.19
CA ARG A 847 3.19 19.55 2.48
C ARG A 847 3.65 18.67 3.63
N ILE A 848 3.71 17.35 3.43
CA ILE A 848 4.23 16.40 4.42
C ILE A 848 5.74 16.58 4.57
N ALA A 849 6.46 16.85 3.47
CA ALA A 849 7.88 17.16 3.52
C ALA A 849 8.17 18.44 4.32
N GLU A 850 7.41 19.53 4.11
CA GLU A 850 7.55 20.77 4.89
C GLU A 850 7.30 20.56 6.40
N ILE A 851 6.28 19.78 6.77
CA ILE A 851 6.00 19.43 8.17
C ILE A 851 7.17 18.64 8.77
N LEU A 852 7.70 17.65 8.04
CA LEU A 852 8.80 16.80 8.51
C LEU A 852 10.15 17.53 8.54
N ASP A 853 10.36 18.50 7.66
CA ASP A 853 11.49 19.43 7.70
C ASP A 853 11.43 20.34 8.92
N TYR A 854 10.26 20.88 9.25
CA TYR A 854 10.02 21.67 10.46
C TYR A 854 10.29 20.83 11.73
N VAL A 855 9.69 19.64 11.85
CA VAL A 855 9.90 18.72 12.98
C VAL A 855 11.37 18.31 13.12
N TYR A 856 12.07 18.11 12.00
CA TYR A 856 13.52 17.81 11.99
C TYR A 856 14.35 19.01 12.48
N ASP A 857 14.05 20.21 12.00
CA ASP A 857 14.76 21.43 12.38
C ASP A 857 14.54 21.82 13.85
N GLU A 858 13.37 21.53 14.42
CA GLU A 858 13.04 21.74 15.84
C GLU A 858 13.66 20.69 16.77
N THR A 859 13.46 19.38 16.50
CA THR A 859 13.84 18.32 17.45
C THR A 859 15.29 17.82 17.30
N MET A 860 15.79 17.71 16.06
CA MET A 860 17.11 17.15 15.76
C MET A 860 18.21 18.21 15.69
N ASP A 861 17.93 19.45 16.11
CA ASP A 861 18.79 20.63 15.87
C ASP A 861 19.13 20.81 14.38
N GLY A 862 18.19 20.54 13.46
CA GLY A 862 18.41 20.64 12.00
C GLY A 862 18.83 22.03 11.52
N ASN A 863 18.65 23.08 12.33
CA ASN A 863 19.24 24.39 12.08
C ASN A 863 20.78 24.45 12.20
N LEU A 864 21.45 23.50 12.87
CA LEU A 864 22.92 23.47 13.03
C LEU A 864 23.68 22.89 11.83
N ILE A 865 23.00 22.19 10.92
CA ILE A 865 23.60 21.58 9.72
C ILE A 865 23.52 22.49 8.48
N LYS A 866 22.67 23.53 8.52
CA LYS A 866 22.43 24.47 7.44
C LYS A 866 23.61 25.42 7.23
N PHE A 867 23.62 26.13 6.12
CA PHE A 867 24.65 27.13 5.80
C PHE A 867 24.22 28.53 6.26
N TYR A 868 25.15 29.30 6.82
CA TYR A 868 24.92 30.66 7.34
C TYR A 868 25.91 31.66 6.75
N LYS A 869 25.46 32.92 6.65
CA LYS A 869 26.25 34.11 6.31
C LYS A 869 26.01 35.22 7.34
N VAL A 870 26.85 36.24 7.32
CA VAL A 870 26.66 37.47 8.10
C VAL A 870 25.34 38.16 7.70
N ALA A 871 24.56 38.62 8.67
CA ALA A 871 23.37 39.42 8.39
C ALA A 871 23.78 40.81 7.88
N PRO A 872 23.28 41.29 6.72
CA PRO A 872 23.85 42.43 5.98
C PRO A 872 23.79 43.80 6.68
N GLU A 873 23.12 43.92 7.83
CA GLU A 873 22.91 45.18 8.55
C GLU A 873 23.32 45.13 10.03
N GLN A 874 23.85 44.01 10.53
CA GLN A 874 24.19 43.87 11.96
C GLN A 874 25.70 43.95 12.22
N GLN A 875 26.11 44.92 13.05
CA GLN A 875 27.49 45.01 13.55
C GLN A 875 27.72 44.00 14.67
N PHE A 876 28.78 43.19 14.58
CA PHE A 876 29.11 42.25 15.66
C PHE A 876 29.56 43.01 16.90
N SER A 877 28.85 42.82 18.02
CA SER A 877 29.33 43.35 19.30
C SER A 877 30.71 42.75 19.64
N ARG A 878 31.54 43.49 20.41
CA ARG A 878 32.92 43.11 20.77
C ARG A 878 33.11 41.67 21.29
N ARG A 879 32.04 41.02 21.78
CA ARG A 879 32.02 39.62 22.22
C ARG A 879 32.17 38.61 21.05
N TYR A 880 31.67 38.94 19.86
CA TYR A 880 31.61 38.05 18.70
C TYR A 880 32.61 38.42 17.60
N ARG A 881 33.52 39.37 17.85
CA ARG A 881 34.52 39.86 16.88
C ARG A 881 35.39 38.75 16.25
N LEU A 882 35.61 37.64 16.93
CA LEU A 882 36.35 36.49 16.37
C LEU A 882 35.53 35.74 15.30
N LEU A 883 34.20 35.76 15.40
CA LEU A 883 33.31 35.20 14.40
C LEU A 883 33.22 36.12 13.17
N GLU A 884 33.15 37.43 13.39
CA GLU A 884 33.27 38.47 12.35
C GLU A 884 34.57 38.30 11.53
N GLN A 885 35.72 38.25 12.20
CA GLN A 885 37.03 38.01 11.56
C GLN A 885 37.12 36.69 10.80
N LEU A 886 36.47 35.63 11.31
CA LEU A 886 36.40 34.34 10.61
C LEU A 886 35.55 34.43 9.33
N PHE A 887 34.46 35.21 9.34
CA PHE A 887 33.67 35.44 8.12
C PHE A 887 34.43 36.31 7.10
N GLU A 888 35.15 37.34 7.53
CA GLU A 888 36.08 38.11 6.67
C GLU A 888 37.14 37.21 6.00
N GLU A 889 37.64 36.17 6.71
CA GLU A 889 38.58 35.19 6.15
C GLU A 889 37.89 34.17 5.20
N ILE A 890 36.62 33.85 5.44
CA ILE A 890 35.84 32.89 4.65
C ILE A 890 35.15 33.54 3.43
N GLU A 891 35.10 34.86 3.29
CA GLU A 891 34.34 35.64 2.28
C GLU A 891 34.46 35.18 0.81
N SER A 892 35.50 34.43 0.44
CA SER A 892 35.61 33.73 -0.85
C SER A 892 34.59 32.59 -1.08
N ARG A 893 33.86 32.15 -0.05
CA ARG A 893 32.86 31.07 -0.08
C ARG A 893 31.62 31.55 0.68
N HIS A 894 30.58 31.95 -0.05
CA HIS A 894 29.50 32.82 0.44
C HIS A 894 28.75 32.39 1.71
N CYS A 895 28.78 31.11 2.11
CA CYS A 895 28.15 30.62 3.34
C CYS A 895 28.98 29.48 3.98
N SER A 896 28.83 29.28 5.30
CA SER A 896 29.54 28.22 6.05
C SER A 896 28.62 27.50 7.04
N ARG A 897 28.91 26.21 7.32
CA ARG A 897 28.15 25.41 8.29
C ARG A 897 28.59 25.74 9.74
N PRO A 898 27.66 25.85 10.71
CA PRO A 898 27.95 26.19 12.11
C PRO A 898 29.11 25.42 12.74
N VAL A 899 29.25 24.10 12.48
CA VAL A 899 30.36 23.30 13.02
C VAL A 899 31.73 23.77 12.53
N ARG A 900 31.85 24.18 11.26
CA ARG A 900 33.09 24.76 10.71
C ARG A 900 33.35 26.16 11.27
N LEU A 901 32.30 26.93 11.54
CA LEU A 901 32.43 28.23 12.21
C LEU A 901 32.92 28.07 13.66
N ALA A 902 32.41 27.09 14.41
CA ALA A 902 32.86 26.81 15.77
C ALA A 902 34.32 26.34 15.82
N GLN A 903 34.73 25.50 14.86
CA GLN A 903 36.12 25.05 14.68
C GLN A 903 37.05 26.20 14.24
N GLY A 904 36.60 27.06 13.33
CA GLY A 904 37.33 28.25 12.92
C GLY A 904 37.51 29.25 14.08
N VAL A 905 36.47 29.51 14.88
CA VAL A 905 36.60 30.35 16.08
C VAL A 905 37.61 29.76 17.09
N ALA A 906 37.79 28.44 17.10
CA ALA A 906 38.77 27.78 17.97
C ALA A 906 40.23 28.00 17.55
N THR A 907 40.52 28.30 16.27
CA THR A 907 41.89 28.61 15.82
C THR A 907 42.42 29.91 16.45
N PHE A 908 41.52 30.84 16.79
CA PHE A 908 41.82 32.08 17.53
C PHE A 908 42.04 31.88 19.05
N GLY A 909 42.27 30.64 19.50
CA GLY A 909 42.61 30.34 20.90
C GLY A 909 41.41 30.26 21.86
N VAL A 910 40.19 30.20 21.33
CA VAL A 910 38.96 29.93 22.08
C VAL A 910 38.75 28.40 22.14
N SER A 911 38.21 27.86 23.24
CA SER A 911 37.86 26.43 23.26
C SER A 911 36.70 26.16 22.30
N GLU A 912 36.75 25.06 21.54
CA GLU A 912 35.72 24.69 20.56
C GLU A 912 34.30 24.70 21.14
N ALA A 913 34.12 24.23 22.38
CA ALA A 913 32.85 24.30 23.12
C ALA A 913 32.33 25.74 23.31
N ARG A 914 33.23 26.69 23.55
CA ARG A 914 32.92 28.12 23.62
C ARG A 914 32.66 28.71 22.23
N GLY A 915 33.34 28.21 21.20
CA GLY A 915 33.04 28.48 19.79
C GLY A 915 31.60 28.10 19.43
N CYS A 916 31.17 26.89 19.79
CA CYS A 916 29.79 26.39 19.61
C CYS A 916 28.76 27.34 20.25
N THR A 917 28.97 27.76 21.50
CA THR A 917 28.10 28.75 22.17
C THR A 917 28.09 30.11 21.48
N LEU A 918 29.24 30.60 21.00
CA LEU A 918 29.31 31.89 20.30
C LEU A 918 28.58 31.85 18.95
N VAL A 919 28.62 30.72 18.24
CA VAL A 919 27.89 30.50 16.99
C VAL A 919 26.38 30.36 17.26
N LEU A 920 25.97 29.55 18.25
CA LEU A 920 24.55 29.43 18.66
C LEU A 920 23.95 30.79 19.07
N GLU A 921 24.61 31.52 19.96
CA GLU A 921 24.14 32.86 20.36
C GLU A 921 24.09 33.85 19.18
N ALA A 922 24.91 33.66 18.15
CA ALA A 922 24.88 34.49 16.94
C ALA A 922 23.71 34.14 16.01
N ILE A 923 23.32 32.87 15.93
CA ILE A 923 22.10 32.41 15.24
C ILE A 923 20.86 32.93 15.99
N GLU A 924 20.78 32.71 17.31
CA GLU A 924 19.66 33.14 18.16
C GLU A 924 19.42 34.66 18.10
N LYS A 925 20.50 35.45 18.03
CA LYS A 925 20.43 36.92 17.91
C LYS A 925 20.31 37.43 16.48
N ARG A 926 20.28 36.54 15.49
CA ARG A 926 20.25 36.87 14.05
C ARG A 926 21.43 37.74 13.58
N LEU A 927 22.59 37.64 14.26
CA LEU A 927 23.87 38.22 13.81
C LEU A 927 24.37 37.51 12.54
N ILE A 928 24.07 36.21 12.45
CA ILE A 928 24.22 35.40 11.24
C ILE A 928 22.86 34.83 10.85
N MET A 929 22.60 34.80 9.55
CA MET A 929 21.34 34.35 8.96
C MET A 929 21.57 33.13 8.06
N GLN A 930 20.56 32.28 7.95
CA GLN A 930 20.57 31.15 7.02
C GLN A 930 20.73 31.66 5.58
N CYS A 931 21.42 30.87 4.75
CA CYS A 931 21.45 31.06 3.30
C CYS A 931 20.38 30.22 2.60
N ASP A 932 19.69 30.83 1.64
CA ASP A 932 18.72 30.13 0.77
C ASP A 932 19.39 29.40 -0.41
N GLU A 933 20.62 29.80 -0.76
CA GLU A 933 21.42 29.14 -1.79
C GLU A 933 21.72 27.69 -1.39
N HIS A 934 21.14 26.77 -2.17
CA HIS A 934 21.46 25.35 -2.09
C HIS A 934 22.95 25.11 -2.35
N GLU A 935 23.46 24.04 -1.74
CA GLU A 935 24.84 23.56 -1.85
C GLU A 935 25.31 23.66 -3.33
N PRO A 936 26.40 24.41 -3.62
CA PRO A 936 26.82 24.66 -5.00
C PRO A 936 27.07 23.30 -5.65
N LYS A 937 26.39 23.05 -6.79
CA LYS A 937 26.53 21.79 -7.53
C LYS A 937 28.02 21.53 -7.75
N ILE A 938 28.50 20.42 -7.19
CA ILE A 938 29.91 20.03 -7.28
C ILE A 938 30.15 19.51 -8.69
N GLU A 939 30.42 20.41 -9.63
CA GLU A 939 31.05 20.06 -10.89
C GLU A 939 32.54 19.73 -10.61
N ASP A 940 32.88 18.45 -10.77
CA ASP A 940 34.23 17.91 -10.97
C ASP A 940 35.35 18.38 -10.01
N MET A 941 35.15 18.24 -8.69
CA MET A 941 36.28 18.00 -7.79
C MET A 941 36.62 16.51 -7.74
N GLU A 942 37.80 16.12 -8.21
CA GLU A 942 38.27 14.73 -8.15
C GLU A 942 38.25 14.19 -6.71
N PHE A 943 37.49 13.12 -6.50
CA PHE A 943 37.25 12.47 -5.20
C PHE A 943 38.52 11.93 -4.49
N ALA A 944 39.69 12.02 -5.15
CA ALA A 944 40.97 11.50 -4.69
C ALA A 944 41.66 12.35 -3.61
N GLU A 945 41.51 13.69 -3.61
CA GLU A 945 42.21 14.53 -2.61
C GLU A 945 41.61 14.42 -1.19
N PHE A 946 40.30 14.19 -1.07
CA PHE A 946 39.60 14.20 0.22
C PHE A 946 40.06 13.11 1.21
N PHE A 947 40.61 11.99 0.70
CA PHE A 947 41.15 10.91 1.53
C PHE A 947 42.67 10.94 1.70
N ALA A 948 43.40 11.72 0.89
CA ALA A 948 44.86 11.83 0.97
C ALA A 948 45.32 12.57 2.24
N GLU A 949 44.59 13.62 2.65
CA GLU A 949 45.02 14.52 3.73
C GLU A 949 44.83 13.94 5.15
N ARG A 950 44.00 12.87 5.31
CA ARG A 950 43.63 12.35 6.64
C ARG A 950 44.42 11.13 7.12
N ASN A 951 45.14 10.44 6.24
CA ASN A 951 45.94 9.25 6.60
C ASN A 951 47.44 9.56 6.83
N GLY A 952 47.87 10.82 6.65
CA GLY A 952 49.27 11.24 6.72
C GLY A 952 49.86 11.48 8.12
N ASN A 953 49.45 10.74 9.17
CA ASN A 953 50.10 10.87 10.50
C ASN A 953 49.81 9.68 11.45
N SER A 954 50.33 8.48 11.13
CA SER A 954 50.28 7.32 12.04
C SER A 954 51.47 6.36 11.91
N GLU A 955 52.68 6.87 11.65
CA GLU A 955 53.88 6.02 11.65
C GLU A 955 55.16 6.78 12.04
N LYS A 956 55.34 7.02 13.35
CA LYS A 956 56.65 7.25 14.02
C LYS A 956 56.53 7.51 15.54
N THR A 957 56.51 6.43 16.32
CA THR A 957 57.25 6.31 17.60
C THR A 957 57.30 4.84 18.01
N SER A 958 58.50 4.32 18.25
CA SER A 958 58.75 2.92 18.57
C SER A 958 59.27 2.76 20.01
N SER A 959 58.43 2.24 20.92
CA SER A 959 58.82 1.58 22.19
C SER A 959 57.58 1.12 22.95
#